data_AF-A0A7W0XKY3-F1
#
_entry.id   AF-A0A7W0XKY3-F1
#
_cell.length_a   1.000
_cell.length_b   1.000
_cell.length_c   1.000
_cell.angle_alpha   90.00
_cell.angle_beta   90.00
_cell.angle_gamma   90.00
#
_symmetry.space_group_name_H-M   'P 1'
#
loop_
_entity.id
_entity.type
_entity.pdbx_description
1 polymer ?
#
loop_
_entity_poly.entity_id
_entity_poly.type
_entity_poly.pdbx_seq_one_letter_code
_entity_poly.pdbx_strand_id
1 'polypeptide(L)'
;MRIVGAGSAHETIQQGVDAASDGQTILVAPGTYNEDVNFNKSVTLLGAKAGDAGTDGSRDAANGADETTIVGHSHITATGPVTIDGVRFLNDATTSPAGLSNPTLDITTSGHTVTNSIFYSTVPGGNDGAPTGPARNDAAITVRPAASGTTSITNNYITGSETGQFDTASWGRGVFFDGGGGDLVFTGNTVENTRSGINLDVGGDSDIDVSGNTFVNDGSAISGALNVAGVVDGIQDNDFQNVGSEFNFRNLTTNLTFDAEEAIGTLTPANPANPANDFVVVLSGSGDDTISGTEGNDFIDANNGSAPNNVVADTDTVFGRGGNDTIFGRFGDDSLDGGANNDTIDGGDGDDELIGGSGVDALTGGGGDDTFDGGAGADTLSGGTGMDTATYGADATISRDPMTLKWQVMENGETDILTGVEKVVIGTTAYLLVDKAGAATGGFQSVQEAVDFASCGETILIAPGEYTESGIAGPERGGASNPFGLYINKPNLTLQGVNADGSAITSAADAQSGGATIISGAQTNFGANHFVDVGGTNVTLTGLHFQAGDQTDEKLLEIWADGAKVENNFIDVNKPDNSYSGAIAVFFNEDNTSGVEIESYSVSNNILNEGVGVFNGTGDTGDAADQVIAGNTFLDTFDPNTGEGRYDTITLQGEVVATGFNIDPIGNPTITGNTLQGNETPFILRNASDDPANFPSVAYVEQALEDNTTVQNTYAYVLTKNGDLRLAPRDYDGPGGSPPSNNYYVTNSIDTLNLALDAEPDAVFGGQRITQEETDTVVVQSGSEAVDSEIMVDNLTVRATENSADLNLTLADTLADGTTPVTVQTITLADYAPGMGADVDVTGNGLANTINGNSGQNQLSDEGGDDTLTGNGGDDALDGGEGFDTAVFSGEQADYDIAAAAGTITDNDTDTTDGDDDGDDGQDTFSGVEKLDFDDQDVFIVKEGDSIQAAVDAAQDGDTIHVLAGTYNESVNVNKDVTLIGAQGGVDGRNAARGDESTITGGVRIAAAGVTLDGFEITGSDFLSLSLDRPTGLLIGGDDATIVNTVL
;
A
#
# COMPACT_ATOMS: atom_id res chain seq x y z
N MET A 1 -60.76 -72.36 17.43
CA MET A 1 -60.74 -71.57 18.66
C MET A 1 -60.36 -72.49 19.81
N ARG A 2 -59.28 -72.16 20.53
CA ARG A 2 -58.82 -72.86 21.74
C ARG A 2 -59.01 -71.93 22.94
N ILE A 3 -59.27 -72.48 24.12
CA ILE A 3 -59.41 -71.72 25.36
C ILE A 3 -58.28 -72.17 26.28
N VAL A 4 -57.53 -71.19 26.81
CA VAL A 4 -56.45 -71.38 27.78
C VAL A 4 -56.85 -70.70 29.09
N GLY A 5 -56.57 -71.37 30.21
CA GLY A 5 -56.83 -70.83 31.55
C GLY A 5 -57.10 -71.92 32.58
N ALA A 6 -57.10 -71.52 33.86
CA ALA A 6 -57.28 -72.43 34.99
C ALA A 6 -58.57 -73.26 34.86
N GLY A 7 -58.45 -74.60 34.88
CA GLY A 7 -59.57 -75.53 34.76
C GLY A 7 -60.10 -75.74 33.33
N SER A 8 -59.41 -75.23 32.31
CA SER A 8 -59.72 -75.49 30.89
C SER A 8 -58.96 -76.73 30.35
N ALA A 9 -59.11 -77.04 29.05
CA ALA A 9 -58.39 -78.14 28.41
C ALA A 9 -56.88 -77.86 28.20
N HIS A 10 -56.46 -76.60 28.37
CA HIS A 10 -55.09 -76.13 28.21
C HIS A 10 -54.81 -75.15 29.37
N GLU A 11 -54.01 -75.57 30.35
CA GLU A 11 -53.76 -74.74 31.55
C GLU A 11 -52.64 -73.72 31.33
N THR A 12 -51.82 -73.90 30.29
CA THR A 12 -50.76 -72.96 29.88
C THR A 12 -50.94 -72.52 28.43
N ILE A 13 -50.40 -71.36 28.08
CA ILE A 13 -50.44 -70.76 26.74
C ILE A 13 -49.66 -71.64 25.75
N GLN A 14 -48.50 -72.17 26.14
CA GLN A 14 -47.73 -73.09 25.28
C GLN A 14 -48.54 -74.34 24.93
N GLN A 15 -49.30 -74.91 25.87
CA GLN A 15 -50.19 -76.04 25.58
C GLN A 15 -51.28 -75.66 24.56
N GLY A 16 -51.75 -74.41 24.58
CA GLY A 16 -52.68 -73.86 23.60
C GLY A 16 -52.08 -73.80 22.19
N VAL A 17 -50.84 -73.30 22.08
CA VAL A 17 -50.08 -73.22 20.82
C VAL A 17 -49.77 -74.62 20.27
N ASP A 18 -49.31 -75.55 21.12
CA ASP A 18 -49.00 -76.93 20.74
C ASP A 18 -50.22 -77.68 20.20
N ALA A 19 -51.42 -77.38 20.73
CA ALA A 19 -52.67 -77.99 20.31
C ALA A 19 -53.35 -77.27 19.12
N ALA A 20 -52.93 -76.05 18.77
CA ALA A 20 -53.48 -75.28 17.66
C ALA A 20 -53.03 -75.83 16.30
N SER A 21 -53.83 -75.55 15.27
CA SER A 21 -53.42 -75.65 13.86
C SER A 21 -53.20 -74.23 13.30
N ASP A 22 -52.48 -74.09 12.20
CA ASP A 22 -52.28 -72.79 11.55
C ASP A 22 -53.61 -72.09 11.24
N GLY A 23 -53.66 -70.78 11.45
CA GLY A 23 -54.84 -69.91 11.32
C GLY A 23 -55.83 -69.99 12.48
N GLN A 24 -55.55 -70.71 13.57
CA GLN A 24 -56.47 -70.82 14.71
C GLN A 24 -56.29 -69.70 15.74
N THR A 25 -57.43 -69.23 16.27
CA THR A 25 -57.47 -68.33 17.42
C THR A 25 -57.37 -69.08 18.75
N ILE A 26 -56.58 -68.54 19.68
CA ILE A 26 -56.41 -68.97 21.08
C ILE A 26 -56.91 -67.82 21.96
N LEU A 27 -57.91 -68.09 22.79
CA LEU A 27 -58.44 -67.14 23.77
C LEU A 27 -57.86 -67.49 25.15
N VAL A 28 -57.25 -66.52 25.83
CA VAL A 28 -56.62 -66.72 27.12
C VAL A 28 -57.40 -65.98 28.20
N ALA A 29 -57.78 -66.69 29.26
CA ALA A 29 -58.43 -66.10 30.42
C ALA A 29 -57.47 -65.16 31.19
N PRO A 30 -57.98 -64.17 31.93
CA PRO A 30 -57.15 -63.34 32.81
C PRO A 30 -56.44 -64.21 33.85
N GLY A 31 -55.19 -63.85 34.16
CA GLY A 31 -54.32 -64.61 35.06
C GLY A 31 -52.84 -64.43 34.73
N THR A 32 -51.99 -64.86 35.65
CA THR A 32 -50.54 -64.86 35.50
C THR A 32 -50.06 -66.25 35.06
N TYR A 33 -49.37 -66.29 33.93
CA TYR A 33 -48.81 -67.48 33.29
C TYR A 33 -47.28 -67.38 33.33
N ASN A 34 -46.67 -68.10 34.27
CA ASN A 34 -45.21 -68.14 34.43
C ASN A 34 -44.61 -69.17 33.46
N GLU A 35 -44.47 -68.79 32.20
CA GLU A 35 -43.97 -69.66 31.13
C GLU A 35 -43.29 -68.86 30.02
N ASP A 36 -42.32 -69.50 29.36
CA ASP A 36 -41.82 -69.07 28.06
C ASP A 36 -42.76 -69.61 26.97
N VAL A 37 -43.19 -68.75 26.04
CA VAL A 37 -44.12 -69.15 24.96
C VAL A 37 -43.42 -69.09 23.61
N ASN A 38 -43.29 -70.23 22.95
CA ASN A 38 -42.80 -70.33 21.57
C ASN A 38 -43.97 -70.46 20.58
N PHE A 39 -44.31 -69.36 19.92
CA PHE A 39 -45.25 -69.30 18.80
C PHE A 39 -44.57 -69.82 17.53
N ASN A 40 -44.57 -71.14 17.35
CA ASN A 40 -44.01 -71.85 16.19
C ASN A 40 -45.06 -72.19 15.11
N LYS A 41 -46.29 -71.70 15.25
CA LYS A 41 -47.41 -71.88 14.32
C LYS A 41 -48.10 -70.55 14.07
N SER A 42 -48.75 -70.42 12.92
CA SER A 42 -49.53 -69.23 12.58
C SER A 42 -50.82 -69.21 13.42
N VAL A 43 -50.90 -68.33 14.43
CA VAL A 43 -52.03 -68.30 15.38
C VAL A 43 -52.40 -66.87 15.77
N THR A 44 -53.65 -66.68 16.20
CA THR A 44 -54.11 -65.42 16.80
C THR A 44 -54.32 -65.63 18.30
N LEU A 45 -53.51 -65.00 19.14
CA LEU A 45 -53.64 -64.98 20.59
C LEU A 45 -54.45 -63.76 21.04
N LEU A 46 -55.61 -64.00 21.63
CA LEU A 46 -56.45 -62.96 22.24
C LEU A 46 -56.35 -63.08 23.77
N GLY A 47 -55.75 -62.09 24.40
CA GLY A 47 -55.72 -61.95 25.86
C GLY A 47 -57.04 -61.44 26.41
N ALA A 48 -57.12 -61.33 27.74
CA ALA A 48 -58.31 -60.87 28.46
C ALA A 48 -58.76 -59.45 28.09
N LYS A 49 -57.85 -58.64 27.50
CA LYS A 49 -58.05 -57.26 27.09
C LYS A 49 -57.92 -57.06 25.58
N ALA A 50 -58.18 -58.10 24.79
CA ALA A 50 -58.11 -58.00 23.34
C ALA A 50 -59.05 -56.90 22.81
N GLY A 51 -58.52 -55.98 22.02
CA GLY A 51 -59.22 -54.80 21.50
C GLY A 51 -59.23 -53.56 22.41
N ASP A 52 -58.79 -53.66 23.68
CA ASP A 52 -58.62 -52.52 24.57
C ASP A 52 -57.17 -52.02 24.45
N ALA A 53 -56.96 -50.80 23.95
CA ALA A 53 -55.63 -50.25 23.70
C ALA A 53 -54.74 -50.33 24.95
N GLY A 54 -53.45 -50.62 24.78
CA GLY A 54 -52.51 -50.59 25.90
C GLY A 54 -52.31 -49.17 26.45
N THR A 55 -52.52 -48.17 25.60
CA THR A 55 -52.13 -46.77 25.78
C THR A 55 -53.19 -45.88 26.43
N ASP A 56 -54.43 -46.35 26.61
CA ASP A 56 -55.56 -45.50 27.04
C ASP A 56 -55.60 -45.18 28.56
N GLY A 57 -54.62 -45.68 29.31
CA GLY A 57 -54.51 -45.50 30.76
C GLY A 57 -55.60 -46.23 31.59
N SER A 58 -56.48 -47.01 30.95
CA SER A 58 -57.56 -47.73 31.63
C SER A 58 -57.12 -49.09 32.21
N ARG A 59 -55.94 -49.57 31.81
CA ARG A 59 -55.37 -50.86 32.17
C ARG A 59 -54.27 -50.72 33.22
N ASP A 60 -54.24 -51.65 34.18
CA ASP A 60 -53.24 -51.64 35.28
C ASP A 60 -51.93 -52.29 34.82
N ALA A 61 -51.07 -51.50 34.17
CA ALA A 61 -49.79 -51.97 33.66
C ALA A 61 -48.85 -52.50 34.76
N ALA A 62 -48.91 -51.94 35.97
CA ALA A 62 -47.99 -52.28 37.05
C ALA A 62 -48.37 -53.59 37.76
N ASN A 63 -49.65 -53.79 38.09
CA ASN A 63 -50.10 -54.96 38.85
C ASN A 63 -50.74 -56.05 37.97
N GLY A 64 -51.14 -55.74 36.73
CA GLY A 64 -51.76 -56.69 35.80
C GLY A 64 -53.12 -57.22 36.25
N ALA A 65 -53.89 -56.44 37.01
CA ALA A 65 -55.22 -56.83 37.45
C ALA A 65 -56.16 -57.03 36.24
N ASP A 66 -56.86 -58.16 36.19
CA ASP A 66 -57.72 -58.58 35.07
C ASP A 66 -57.02 -58.72 33.71
N GLU A 67 -55.69 -58.77 33.69
CA GLU A 67 -54.87 -58.98 32.48
C GLU A 67 -54.57 -60.46 32.25
N THR A 68 -54.33 -60.83 30.98
CA THR A 68 -53.54 -62.03 30.66
C THR A 68 -52.07 -61.64 30.78
N THR A 69 -51.42 -61.99 31.89
CA THR A 69 -50.00 -61.69 32.14
C THR A 69 -49.13 -62.89 31.82
N ILE A 70 -48.19 -62.76 30.92
CA ILE A 70 -47.09 -63.71 30.68
C ILE A 70 -45.87 -63.22 31.46
N VAL A 71 -45.32 -64.09 32.30
CA VAL A 71 -44.06 -63.86 33.03
C VAL A 71 -43.05 -64.89 32.52
N GLY A 72 -42.18 -64.46 31.62
CA GLY A 72 -41.26 -65.32 30.86
C GLY A 72 -40.91 -64.72 29.50
N HIS A 73 -40.04 -65.40 28.75
CA HIS A 73 -39.59 -64.98 27.43
C HIS A 73 -40.45 -65.60 26.33
N SER A 74 -41.12 -64.77 25.56
CA SER A 74 -41.91 -65.22 24.42
C SER A 74 -41.13 -65.11 23.12
N HIS A 75 -41.30 -66.08 22.23
CA HIS A 75 -40.62 -66.15 20.94
C HIS A 75 -41.62 -66.41 19.82
N ILE A 76 -41.53 -65.66 18.73
CA ILE A 76 -42.22 -65.94 17.47
C ILE A 76 -41.22 -66.54 16.49
N THR A 77 -41.43 -67.81 16.14
CA THR A 77 -40.61 -68.58 15.18
C THR A 77 -41.44 -69.14 14.01
N ALA A 78 -42.74 -68.82 13.99
CA ALA A 78 -43.68 -69.26 12.97
C ALA A 78 -43.37 -68.60 11.62
N THR A 79 -43.34 -69.39 10.54
CA THR A 79 -43.17 -68.87 9.17
C THR A 79 -44.43 -68.25 8.58
N GLY A 80 -45.56 -68.31 9.29
CA GLY A 80 -46.83 -67.67 8.93
C GLY A 80 -47.29 -66.69 10.01
N PRO A 81 -48.31 -65.86 9.73
CA PRO A 81 -48.65 -64.71 10.56
C PRO A 81 -49.06 -65.13 11.97
N VAL A 82 -48.61 -64.36 12.95
CA VAL A 82 -48.97 -64.49 14.37
C VAL A 82 -49.53 -63.14 14.80
N THR A 83 -50.70 -63.15 15.43
CA THR A 83 -51.33 -61.94 15.98
C THR A 83 -51.43 -62.07 17.48
N ILE A 84 -50.93 -61.10 18.23
CA ILE A 84 -51.07 -61.01 19.69
C ILE A 84 -51.85 -59.73 19.99
N ASP A 85 -52.96 -59.85 20.71
CA ASP A 85 -53.86 -58.74 21.04
C ASP A 85 -54.28 -58.79 22.51
N GLY A 86 -54.08 -57.70 23.26
CA GLY A 86 -54.60 -57.57 24.62
C GLY A 86 -53.85 -58.37 25.70
N VAL A 87 -52.53 -58.56 25.54
CA VAL A 87 -51.69 -59.34 26.46
C VAL A 87 -50.74 -58.44 27.24
N ARG A 88 -50.47 -58.78 28.51
CA ARG A 88 -49.44 -58.15 29.32
C ARG A 88 -48.21 -59.06 29.40
N PHE A 89 -47.06 -58.52 29.05
CA PHE A 89 -45.76 -59.15 29.18
C PHE A 89 -45.02 -58.51 30.36
N LEU A 90 -44.66 -59.31 31.36
CA LEU A 90 -43.96 -58.85 32.56
C LEU A 90 -42.54 -59.40 32.60
N ASN A 91 -41.56 -58.50 32.66
CA ASN A 91 -40.18 -58.82 33.00
C ASN A 91 -39.91 -58.48 34.48
N ASP A 92 -39.81 -59.51 35.34
CA ASP A 92 -39.63 -59.37 36.79
C ASP A 92 -38.34 -60.00 37.35
N ALA A 93 -37.45 -60.50 36.48
CA ALA A 93 -36.21 -61.23 36.81
C ALA A 93 -36.36 -62.56 37.57
N THR A 94 -37.57 -63.04 37.91
CA THR A 94 -37.73 -64.17 38.84
C THR A 94 -38.00 -65.54 38.20
N THR A 95 -38.31 -65.63 36.91
CA THR A 95 -38.84 -66.87 36.29
C THR A 95 -38.03 -67.47 35.13
N SER A 96 -36.94 -66.85 34.67
CA SER A 96 -36.14 -67.38 33.56
C SER A 96 -34.81 -68.02 34.01
N PRO A 97 -34.55 -69.32 33.70
CA PRO A 97 -33.25 -69.95 33.93
C PRO A 97 -32.13 -69.39 33.04
N ALA A 98 -32.44 -68.51 32.07
CA ALA A 98 -31.48 -67.86 31.18
C ALA A 98 -30.94 -66.51 31.72
N GLY A 99 -31.47 -66.01 32.84
CA GLY A 99 -31.00 -64.78 33.47
C GLY A 99 -31.42 -63.49 32.73
N LEU A 100 -31.01 -62.35 33.31
CA LEU A 100 -31.22 -60.94 32.91
C LEU A 100 -30.62 -60.59 31.53
N SER A 101 -30.94 -61.34 30.47
CA SER A 101 -30.25 -61.16 29.17
C SER A 101 -31.12 -61.41 27.92
N ASN A 102 -32.45 -61.49 28.03
CA ASN A 102 -33.33 -61.82 26.90
C ASN A 102 -34.56 -60.88 26.82
N PRO A 103 -35.05 -60.56 25.60
CA PRO A 103 -36.20 -59.70 25.45
C PRO A 103 -37.47 -60.36 25.97
N THR A 104 -38.49 -59.55 26.27
CA THR A 104 -39.77 -60.09 26.75
C THR A 104 -40.54 -60.77 25.61
N LEU A 105 -40.42 -60.21 24.39
CA LEU A 105 -40.87 -60.82 23.14
C LEU A 105 -39.77 -60.74 22.06
N ASP A 106 -39.36 -61.89 21.53
CA ASP A 106 -38.39 -62.03 20.43
C ASP A 106 -39.10 -62.50 19.15
N ILE A 107 -39.06 -61.70 18.10
CA ILE A 107 -39.70 -61.97 16.80
C ILE A 107 -38.60 -62.29 15.79
N THR A 108 -38.56 -63.53 15.31
CA THR A 108 -37.45 -64.03 14.46
C THR A 108 -37.81 -64.19 12.98
N THR A 109 -39.06 -63.89 12.63
CA THR A 109 -39.66 -64.00 11.29
C THR A 109 -40.55 -62.78 11.03
N SER A 110 -40.95 -62.51 9.79
CA SER A 110 -41.78 -61.36 9.39
C SER A 110 -43.27 -61.72 9.24
N GLY A 111 -44.15 -60.72 9.13
CA GLY A 111 -45.58 -60.92 8.89
C GLY A 111 -46.44 -61.03 10.15
N HIS A 112 -45.97 -60.51 11.28
CA HIS A 112 -46.65 -60.64 12.58
C HIS A 112 -47.25 -59.32 13.05
N THR A 113 -48.24 -59.42 13.94
CA THR A 113 -48.92 -58.26 14.53
C THR A 113 -48.91 -58.39 16.05
N VAL A 114 -48.43 -57.37 16.74
CA VAL A 114 -48.50 -57.22 18.20
C VAL A 114 -49.25 -55.94 18.47
N THR A 115 -50.44 -56.05 19.05
CA THR A 115 -51.31 -54.90 19.24
C THR A 115 -51.96 -54.86 20.61
N ASN A 116 -52.34 -53.65 21.03
CA ASN A 116 -53.11 -53.42 22.25
C ASN A 116 -52.51 -54.15 23.46
N SER A 117 -51.19 -54.26 23.55
CA SER A 117 -50.52 -55.07 24.56
C SER A 117 -49.69 -54.18 25.49
N ILE A 118 -49.37 -54.70 26.68
CA ILE A 118 -48.56 -54.00 27.68
C ILE A 118 -47.25 -54.75 27.85
N PHE A 119 -46.14 -54.03 27.79
CA PHE A 119 -44.82 -54.55 28.15
C PHE A 119 -44.34 -53.78 29.37
N TYR A 120 -44.17 -54.48 30.49
CA TYR A 120 -43.85 -53.87 31.77
C TYR A 120 -42.60 -54.51 32.38
N SER A 121 -41.60 -53.70 32.70
CA SER A 121 -40.41 -54.13 33.45
C SER A 121 -40.47 -53.63 34.90
N THR A 122 -40.02 -54.46 35.85
CA THR A 122 -39.68 -54.01 37.22
C THR A 122 -38.18 -54.08 37.49
N VAL A 123 -37.39 -54.43 36.47
CA VAL A 123 -35.98 -54.74 36.61
C VAL A 123 -35.18 -53.54 36.11
N PRO A 124 -34.34 -52.90 36.93
CA PRO A 124 -33.42 -51.87 36.46
C PRO A 124 -32.48 -52.44 35.40
N GLY A 125 -32.23 -51.70 34.31
CA GLY A 125 -31.27 -52.09 33.29
C GLY A 125 -29.90 -52.42 33.90
N GLY A 126 -29.23 -53.46 33.39
CA GLY A 126 -27.94 -53.92 33.92
C GLY A 126 -26.84 -52.88 33.71
N ASN A 127 -25.99 -52.64 34.72
CA ASN A 127 -24.81 -51.76 34.65
C ASN A 127 -23.56 -52.59 34.30
N ASP A 128 -22.96 -52.40 33.12
CA ASP A 128 -21.83 -53.23 32.66
C ASP A 128 -20.47 -52.59 32.95
N GLY A 129 -19.83 -53.07 34.02
CA GLY A 129 -18.40 -52.92 34.29
C GLY A 129 -17.54 -54.12 33.89
N ALA A 130 -17.94 -54.97 32.92
CA ALA A 130 -17.21 -56.19 32.56
C ALA A 130 -16.97 -56.33 31.04
N PRO A 131 -15.72 -56.27 30.52
CA PRO A 131 -15.43 -56.17 29.08
C PRO A 131 -15.57 -57.47 28.25
N THR A 132 -16.06 -58.59 28.79
CA THR A 132 -15.95 -59.90 28.12
C THR A 132 -17.14 -60.87 28.32
N GLY A 133 -18.33 -60.39 28.66
CA GLY A 133 -19.56 -61.21 28.71
C GLY A 133 -20.37 -61.18 27.39
N PRO A 134 -21.21 -62.20 27.10
CA PRO A 134 -22.15 -62.11 25.98
C PRO A 134 -23.11 -60.93 26.19
N ALA A 135 -23.40 -60.19 25.12
CA ALA A 135 -24.25 -59.01 25.11
C ALA A 135 -25.58 -59.28 25.81
N ARG A 136 -25.94 -58.43 26.77
CA ARG A 136 -27.26 -58.42 27.42
C ARG A 136 -28.26 -57.77 26.46
N ASN A 137 -29.42 -58.40 26.24
CA ASN A 137 -30.50 -57.84 25.41
C ASN A 137 -31.83 -57.96 26.15
N ASP A 138 -32.14 -57.01 27.02
CA ASP A 138 -33.36 -56.99 27.85
C ASP A 138 -34.49 -56.13 27.24
N ALA A 139 -34.58 -56.04 25.90
CA ALA A 139 -35.60 -55.22 25.26
C ALA A 139 -37.05 -55.68 25.54
N ALA A 140 -38.04 -54.78 25.52
CA ALA A 140 -39.43 -55.23 25.62
C ALA A 140 -39.82 -56.07 24.38
N ILE A 141 -39.46 -55.59 23.20
CA ILE A 141 -39.63 -56.32 21.93
C ILE A 141 -38.31 -56.28 21.15
N THR A 142 -37.88 -57.44 20.64
CA THR A 142 -36.82 -57.53 19.61
C THR A 142 -37.42 -58.11 18.33
N VAL A 143 -37.13 -57.49 17.19
CA VAL A 143 -37.43 -57.98 15.84
C VAL A 143 -36.11 -58.24 15.15
N ARG A 144 -35.86 -59.49 14.74
CA ARG A 144 -34.59 -59.93 14.12
C ARG A 144 -34.68 -60.00 12.58
N PRO A 145 -33.53 -60.15 11.87
CA PRO A 145 -33.51 -60.05 10.42
C PRO A 145 -34.36 -61.14 9.77
N ALA A 146 -35.32 -60.74 8.92
CA ALA A 146 -36.20 -61.65 8.19
C ALA A 146 -36.18 -61.32 6.69
N ALA A 147 -36.27 -62.36 5.86
CA ALA A 147 -36.08 -62.25 4.40
C ALA A 147 -37.33 -61.76 3.63
N SER A 148 -37.88 -60.59 3.99
CA SER A 148 -39.09 -59.89 3.47
C SER A 148 -40.41 -60.10 4.23
N GLY A 149 -41.20 -59.03 4.39
CA GLY A 149 -42.54 -59.00 5.00
C GLY A 149 -42.66 -57.99 6.16
N THR A 150 -43.87 -57.50 6.43
CA THR A 150 -44.13 -56.43 7.42
C THR A 150 -44.43 -56.97 8.82
N THR A 151 -43.78 -56.41 9.85
CA THR A 151 -44.14 -56.62 11.25
C THR A 151 -44.84 -55.37 11.80
N SER A 152 -46.03 -55.52 12.36
CA SER A 152 -46.81 -54.40 12.91
C SER A 152 -46.86 -54.45 14.44
N ILE A 153 -46.42 -53.37 15.08
CA ILE A 153 -46.46 -53.17 16.54
C ILE A 153 -47.31 -51.92 16.77
N THR A 154 -48.57 -52.08 17.18
CA THR A 154 -49.53 -50.97 17.22
C THR A 154 -50.32 -50.84 18.53
N ASN A 155 -50.55 -49.61 19.00
CA ASN A 155 -51.35 -49.33 20.21
C ASN A 155 -50.86 -50.05 21.49
N ASN A 156 -49.56 -50.31 21.60
CA ASN A 156 -48.96 -50.96 22.77
C ASN A 156 -48.46 -49.92 23.77
N TYR A 157 -48.46 -50.29 25.05
CA TYR A 157 -47.84 -49.50 26.12
C TYR A 157 -46.59 -50.20 26.64
N ILE A 158 -45.43 -49.57 26.45
CA ILE A 158 -44.12 -50.12 26.77
C ILE A 158 -43.51 -49.25 27.87
N THR A 159 -43.37 -49.78 29.08
CA THR A 159 -42.96 -48.97 30.24
C THR A 159 -42.20 -49.74 31.31
N GLY A 160 -41.54 -49.01 32.19
CA GLY A 160 -40.90 -49.50 33.41
C GLY A 160 -41.41 -48.77 34.66
N SER A 161 -41.11 -49.31 35.85
CA SER A 161 -41.49 -48.68 37.12
C SER A 161 -40.68 -47.42 37.48
N GLU A 162 -39.56 -47.17 36.79
CA GLU A 162 -38.65 -46.01 36.89
C GLU A 162 -37.89 -45.85 35.56
N THR A 163 -37.24 -44.71 35.31
CA THR A 163 -36.44 -44.45 34.10
C THR A 163 -35.26 -45.42 33.94
N GLY A 164 -35.02 -45.93 32.73
CA GLY A 164 -33.86 -46.77 32.42
C GLY A 164 -34.00 -48.24 32.85
N GLN A 165 -35.24 -48.74 32.97
CA GLN A 165 -35.53 -50.14 33.32
C GLN A 165 -35.44 -51.14 32.15
N PHE A 166 -35.03 -50.66 30.98
CA PHE A 166 -34.50 -51.47 29.90
C PHE A 166 -33.01 -51.05 29.75
N ASP A 167 -32.11 -52.03 29.55
CA ASP A 167 -30.63 -52.03 29.75
C ASP A 167 -29.84 -50.68 29.69
N THR A 168 -28.69 -50.59 30.39
CA THR A 168 -27.82 -49.39 30.42
C THR A 168 -26.70 -49.38 29.36
N ALA A 169 -26.54 -50.44 28.58
CA ALA A 169 -25.76 -50.36 27.34
C ALA A 169 -26.45 -49.39 26.35
N SER A 170 -25.71 -48.87 25.36
CA SER A 170 -26.26 -48.11 24.22
C SER A 170 -27.32 -48.86 23.39
N TRP A 171 -27.70 -50.08 23.81
CA TRP A 171 -28.61 -51.02 23.16
C TRP A 171 -29.79 -51.46 24.04
N GLY A 172 -30.01 -50.85 25.22
CA GLY A 172 -31.17 -51.15 26.08
C GLY A 172 -32.44 -50.43 25.64
N ARG A 173 -33.38 -51.19 25.06
CA ARG A 173 -34.40 -50.68 24.14
C ARG A 173 -35.82 -50.97 24.63
N GLY A 174 -36.75 -50.04 24.44
CA GLY A 174 -38.17 -50.39 24.41
C GLY A 174 -38.40 -51.38 23.26
N VAL A 175 -38.08 -50.95 22.04
CA VAL A 175 -38.13 -51.82 20.85
C VAL A 175 -36.77 -51.84 20.14
N PHE A 176 -36.27 -53.04 19.85
CA PHE A 176 -35.13 -53.25 18.97
C PHE A 176 -35.57 -53.83 17.62
N PHE A 177 -35.22 -53.16 16.54
CA PHE A 177 -35.38 -53.68 15.18
C PHE A 177 -34.00 -53.91 14.57
N ASP A 178 -33.68 -55.16 14.24
CA ASP A 178 -32.46 -55.64 13.57
C ASP A 178 -32.92 -56.20 12.23
N GLY A 179 -33.22 -55.35 11.25
CA GLY A 179 -33.93 -55.73 10.03
C GLY A 179 -33.05 -55.72 8.80
N GLY A 180 -32.68 -56.91 8.31
CA GLY A 180 -32.05 -57.09 6.99
C GLY A 180 -33.07 -57.41 5.89
N GLY A 181 -33.88 -56.43 5.48
CA GLY A 181 -34.80 -56.52 4.32
C GLY A 181 -36.28 -56.87 4.63
N GLY A 182 -36.83 -56.48 5.77
CA GLY A 182 -38.27 -56.63 6.11
C GLY A 182 -38.82 -55.33 6.69
N ASP A 183 -40.13 -55.09 6.57
CA ASP A 183 -40.74 -53.79 6.91
C ASP A 183 -41.21 -53.73 8.37
N LEU A 184 -41.25 -52.54 8.95
CA LEU A 184 -41.76 -52.28 10.31
C LEU A 184 -42.86 -51.22 10.28
N VAL A 185 -43.97 -51.50 10.94
CA VAL A 185 -45.03 -50.52 11.25
C VAL A 185 -45.14 -50.40 12.76
N PHE A 186 -44.62 -49.33 13.33
CA PHE A 186 -44.65 -48.99 14.75
C PHE A 186 -45.52 -47.75 14.96
N THR A 187 -46.83 -47.94 15.20
CA THR A 187 -47.77 -46.82 15.21
C THR A 187 -48.72 -46.78 16.40
N GLY A 188 -49.02 -45.59 16.92
CA GLY A 188 -50.01 -45.40 18.00
C GLY A 188 -49.56 -45.94 19.37
N ASN A 189 -48.28 -46.26 19.55
CA ASN A 189 -47.75 -46.81 20.79
C ASN A 189 -47.43 -45.70 21.80
N THR A 190 -47.41 -46.03 23.09
CA THR A 190 -46.83 -45.18 24.13
C THR A 190 -45.61 -45.88 24.70
N VAL A 191 -44.46 -45.22 24.63
CA VAL A 191 -43.20 -45.69 25.19
C VAL A 191 -42.82 -44.74 26.32
N GLU A 192 -42.56 -45.28 27.50
CA GLU A 192 -42.30 -44.46 28.68
C GLU A 192 -41.18 -45.03 29.55
N ASN A 193 -40.36 -44.15 30.15
CA ASN A 193 -39.32 -44.49 31.12
C ASN A 193 -38.25 -45.44 30.57
N THR A 194 -38.00 -45.40 29.26
CA THR A 194 -36.99 -46.22 28.59
C THR A 194 -35.69 -45.43 28.38
N ARG A 195 -34.56 -46.12 28.15
CA ARG A 195 -33.33 -45.42 27.75
C ARG A 195 -33.38 -45.02 26.28
N SER A 196 -33.86 -45.91 25.43
CA SER A 196 -34.17 -45.62 24.04
C SER A 196 -35.55 -46.17 23.70
N GLY A 197 -36.44 -45.34 23.16
CA GLY A 197 -37.82 -45.71 22.88
C GLY A 197 -37.88 -46.81 21.80
N ILE A 198 -37.41 -46.47 20.61
CA ILE A 198 -37.17 -47.41 19.51
C ILE A 198 -35.74 -47.29 18.99
N ASN A 199 -35.15 -48.42 18.64
CA ASN A 199 -33.86 -48.47 17.97
C ASN A 199 -33.94 -49.27 16.66
N LEU A 200 -33.54 -48.61 15.58
CA LEU A 200 -33.62 -49.05 14.19
C LEU A 200 -32.22 -49.39 13.68
N ASP A 201 -31.91 -50.67 13.57
CA ASP A 201 -30.76 -51.20 12.85
C ASP A 201 -31.28 -51.77 11.53
N VAL A 202 -31.22 -50.95 10.48
CA VAL A 202 -31.87 -51.21 9.19
C VAL A 202 -30.81 -51.48 8.13
N GLY A 203 -30.94 -52.62 7.45
CA GLY A 203 -30.11 -52.99 6.30
C GLY A 203 -30.96 -53.48 5.11
N GLY A 204 -30.57 -53.12 3.89
CA GLY A 204 -31.33 -53.43 2.67
C GLY A 204 -32.66 -52.67 2.54
N ASP A 205 -33.37 -52.81 1.42
CA ASP A 205 -34.62 -52.09 1.12
C ASP A 205 -35.76 -52.47 2.10
N SER A 206 -35.87 -51.78 3.23
CA SER A 206 -36.90 -51.98 4.26
C SER A 206 -37.73 -50.71 4.41
N ASP A 207 -39.06 -50.83 4.42
CA ASP A 207 -39.98 -49.72 4.69
C ASP A 207 -40.27 -49.60 6.20
N ILE A 208 -40.05 -48.43 6.77
CA ILE A 208 -40.14 -48.19 8.22
C ILE A 208 -41.14 -47.07 8.47
N ASP A 209 -42.28 -47.40 9.07
CA ASP A 209 -43.30 -46.46 9.51
C ASP A 209 -43.30 -46.39 11.04
N VAL A 210 -42.85 -45.25 11.59
CA VAL A 210 -42.84 -44.93 13.02
C VAL A 210 -43.72 -43.69 13.20
N SER A 211 -45.05 -43.87 13.26
CA SER A 211 -45.98 -42.74 13.28
C SER A 211 -47.04 -42.73 14.37
N GLY A 212 -47.43 -41.54 14.83
CA GLY A 212 -48.51 -41.40 15.83
C GLY A 212 -48.18 -41.95 17.21
N ASN A 213 -46.90 -42.13 17.57
CA ASN A 213 -46.49 -42.67 18.87
C ASN A 213 -46.30 -41.55 19.90
N THR A 214 -46.32 -41.90 21.19
CA THR A 214 -45.98 -40.99 22.30
C THR A 214 -44.76 -41.53 23.04
N PHE A 215 -43.71 -40.72 23.19
CA PHE A 215 -42.49 -41.04 23.94
C PHE A 215 -42.42 -40.16 25.19
N VAL A 216 -42.24 -40.76 26.37
CA VAL A 216 -42.34 -40.02 27.65
C VAL A 216 -41.20 -40.40 28.59
N ASN A 217 -40.45 -39.42 29.11
CA ASN A 217 -39.32 -39.65 30.03
C ASN A 217 -38.25 -40.62 29.46
N ASP A 218 -38.08 -40.63 28.14
CA ASP A 218 -37.13 -41.50 27.46
C ASP A 218 -35.76 -40.84 27.31
N GLY A 219 -34.68 -41.62 27.32
CA GLY A 219 -33.33 -41.08 27.07
C GLY A 219 -33.18 -40.58 25.63
N SER A 220 -33.37 -41.45 24.63
CA SER A 220 -33.56 -41.06 23.23
C SER A 220 -34.86 -41.62 22.70
N ALA A 221 -35.68 -40.82 22.01
CA ALA A 221 -36.98 -41.32 21.55
C ALA A 221 -36.80 -42.31 20.39
N ILE A 222 -36.12 -41.88 19.33
CA ILE A 222 -35.80 -42.68 18.16
C ILE A 222 -34.27 -42.71 17.98
N SER A 223 -33.72 -43.91 17.78
CA SER A 223 -32.28 -44.10 17.56
C SER A 223 -32.01 -45.14 16.49
N GLY A 224 -30.83 -45.17 15.89
CA GLY A 224 -30.53 -46.21 14.90
C GLY A 224 -29.17 -46.10 14.21
N ALA A 225 -28.74 -47.21 13.61
CA ALA A 225 -27.68 -47.24 12.60
C ALA A 225 -28.37 -47.52 11.26
N LEU A 226 -28.52 -46.49 10.45
CA LEU A 226 -29.23 -46.57 9.17
C LEU A 226 -28.18 -46.78 8.06
N ASN A 227 -28.33 -47.85 7.27
CA ASN A 227 -27.49 -48.12 6.11
C ASN A 227 -28.27 -48.00 4.79
N VAL A 228 -29.47 -47.40 4.79
CA VAL A 228 -30.36 -47.34 3.62
C VAL A 228 -31.15 -46.04 3.53
N ALA A 229 -31.22 -45.49 2.32
CA ALA A 229 -32.06 -44.37 1.95
C ALA A 229 -33.54 -44.81 1.87
N GLY A 230 -34.40 -44.30 2.75
CA GLY A 230 -35.85 -44.56 2.72
C GLY A 230 -36.57 -44.71 4.08
N VAL A 231 -35.85 -44.62 5.21
CA VAL A 231 -36.42 -44.83 6.56
C VAL A 231 -37.18 -43.61 7.10
N VAL A 232 -36.90 -42.40 6.61
CA VAL A 232 -37.36 -41.18 7.28
C VAL A 232 -38.78 -40.75 6.87
N ASP A 233 -39.20 -41.01 5.63
CA ASP A 233 -40.57 -40.70 5.18
C ASP A 233 -41.64 -41.36 6.06
N GLY A 234 -41.33 -42.41 6.82
CA GLY A 234 -42.29 -43.04 7.73
C GLY A 234 -42.23 -42.55 9.17
N ILE A 235 -41.34 -41.62 9.55
CA ILE A 235 -41.27 -41.08 10.91
C ILE A 235 -42.07 -39.78 11.00
N GLN A 236 -43.35 -39.86 11.38
CA GLN A 236 -44.27 -38.72 11.35
C GLN A 236 -45.20 -38.68 12.57
N ASP A 237 -45.76 -37.52 12.92
CA ASP A 237 -46.83 -37.38 13.92
C ASP A 237 -46.52 -37.98 15.32
N ASN A 238 -45.25 -38.03 15.75
CA ASN A 238 -44.89 -38.54 17.07
C ASN A 238 -44.90 -37.41 18.12
N ASP A 239 -45.38 -37.72 19.32
CA ASP A 239 -45.43 -36.81 20.48
C ASP A 239 -44.28 -37.14 21.45
N PHE A 240 -43.44 -36.16 21.74
CA PHE A 240 -42.26 -36.31 22.61
C PHE A 240 -42.46 -35.52 23.92
N GLN A 241 -42.35 -36.17 25.07
CA GLN A 241 -42.57 -35.54 26.37
C GLN A 241 -41.42 -35.86 27.33
N ASN A 242 -40.63 -34.84 27.69
CA ASN A 242 -39.48 -34.99 28.59
C ASN A 242 -38.48 -36.06 28.10
N VAL A 243 -38.11 -36.01 26.81
CA VAL A 243 -37.07 -36.89 26.27
C VAL A 243 -35.71 -36.18 26.27
N GLY A 244 -34.62 -36.96 26.22
CA GLY A 244 -33.25 -36.41 26.22
C GLY A 244 -32.79 -35.93 24.84
N SER A 245 -32.77 -36.84 23.87
CA SER A 245 -32.56 -36.54 22.44
C SER A 245 -33.67 -37.18 21.62
N GLU A 246 -34.47 -36.39 20.92
CA GLU A 246 -35.57 -36.86 20.10
C GLU A 246 -35.06 -37.85 19.02
N PHE A 247 -34.01 -37.45 18.30
CA PHE A 247 -33.38 -38.26 17.25
C PHE A 247 -31.89 -38.46 17.53
N ASN A 248 -31.45 -39.72 17.64
CA ASN A 248 -30.05 -40.07 17.88
C ASN A 248 -29.58 -41.21 16.96
N PHE A 249 -29.05 -40.85 15.79
CA PHE A 249 -28.56 -41.81 14.80
C PHE A 249 -27.05 -41.97 14.92
N ARG A 250 -26.53 -43.20 14.82
CA ARG A 250 -25.10 -43.49 15.00
C ARG A 250 -24.52 -44.46 13.99
N ASN A 251 -23.25 -44.27 13.66
CA ASN A 251 -22.48 -44.99 12.65
C ASN A 251 -23.17 -44.97 11.27
N LEU A 252 -23.72 -43.82 10.89
CA LEU A 252 -24.25 -43.63 9.54
C LEU A 252 -23.08 -43.75 8.55
N THR A 253 -23.22 -44.64 7.57
CA THR A 253 -22.24 -44.81 6.47
C THR A 253 -22.86 -44.49 5.11
N THR A 254 -24.08 -43.97 5.12
CA THR A 254 -24.91 -43.61 3.98
C THR A 254 -25.69 -42.37 4.35
N ASN A 255 -25.87 -41.48 3.39
CA ASN A 255 -26.62 -40.24 3.48
C ASN A 255 -28.02 -40.46 4.06
N LEU A 256 -28.38 -39.64 5.05
CA LEU A 256 -29.67 -39.49 5.68
C LEU A 256 -30.34 -38.24 5.15
N THR A 257 -31.54 -38.36 4.58
CA THR A 257 -32.40 -37.18 4.35
C THR A 257 -33.47 -37.18 5.44
N PHE A 258 -33.50 -36.12 6.25
CA PHE A 258 -34.45 -35.92 7.34
C PHE A 258 -35.18 -34.59 7.18
N ASP A 259 -36.52 -34.62 7.17
CA ASP A 259 -37.36 -33.41 7.18
C ASP A 259 -38.38 -33.52 8.31
N ALA A 260 -38.33 -32.57 9.25
CA ALA A 260 -39.21 -32.53 10.40
C ALA A 260 -40.62 -31.96 10.10
N GLU A 261 -40.81 -31.27 8.96
CA GLU A 261 -42.02 -30.51 8.58
C GLU A 261 -42.87 -29.94 9.77
N GLU A 262 -44.18 -30.21 9.79
CA GLU A 262 -45.18 -29.73 10.75
C GLU A 262 -45.29 -30.67 11.97
N ALA A 263 -44.15 -31.18 12.47
CA ALA A 263 -44.13 -31.94 13.72
C ALA A 263 -44.83 -31.12 14.83
N ILE A 264 -45.91 -31.65 15.38
CA ILE A 264 -46.82 -30.90 16.28
C ILE A 264 -46.16 -30.77 17.66
N GLY A 265 -45.36 -29.72 17.84
CA GLY A 265 -44.75 -29.34 19.11
C GLY A 265 -45.79 -29.04 20.20
N THR A 266 -46.04 -30.01 21.08
CA THR A 266 -46.42 -29.72 22.47
C THR A 266 -45.38 -30.30 23.41
N LEU A 267 -44.13 -29.86 23.26
CA LEU A 267 -43.10 -30.21 24.22
C LEU A 267 -43.39 -29.55 25.58
N THR A 268 -43.55 -30.38 26.60
CA THR A 268 -43.62 -29.90 27.99
C THR A 268 -42.19 -29.93 28.55
N PRO A 269 -41.58 -28.79 28.90
CA PRO A 269 -40.14 -28.73 29.18
C PRO A 269 -39.83 -29.42 30.51
N ALA A 270 -39.00 -30.45 30.48
CA ALA A 270 -38.39 -31.00 31.69
C ALA A 270 -36.98 -31.60 31.51
N ASN A 271 -36.29 -31.42 30.36
CA ASN A 271 -34.85 -31.60 30.34
C ASN A 271 -34.17 -30.33 30.90
N PRO A 272 -33.57 -30.36 32.11
CA PRO A 272 -32.91 -29.19 32.68
C PRO A 272 -31.65 -28.75 31.91
N ALA A 273 -31.16 -29.57 30.97
CA ALA A 273 -30.01 -29.23 30.14
C ALA A 273 -30.37 -28.41 28.89
N ASN A 274 -31.61 -28.52 28.38
CA ASN A 274 -32.04 -27.76 27.20
C ASN A 274 -33.56 -27.50 27.19
N PRO A 275 -34.07 -26.57 28.04
CA PRO A 275 -35.50 -26.33 28.20
C PRO A 275 -36.14 -25.45 27.11
N ALA A 276 -35.37 -25.05 26.08
CA ALA A 276 -35.76 -24.05 25.10
C ALA A 276 -35.89 -24.57 23.65
N ASN A 277 -35.53 -25.83 23.39
CA ASN A 277 -35.44 -26.38 22.04
C ASN A 277 -36.63 -27.33 21.77
N ASP A 278 -37.22 -27.20 20.58
CA ASP A 278 -38.42 -27.89 20.08
C ASP A 278 -38.07 -29.15 19.26
N PHE A 279 -36.84 -29.24 18.74
CA PHE A 279 -36.35 -30.39 17.97
C PHE A 279 -34.87 -30.65 18.26
N VAL A 280 -34.46 -31.90 18.49
CA VAL A 280 -33.05 -32.26 18.72
C VAL A 280 -32.63 -33.42 17.82
N VAL A 281 -31.72 -33.15 16.89
CA VAL A 281 -31.04 -34.14 16.06
C VAL A 281 -29.58 -34.22 16.44
N VAL A 282 -29.14 -35.45 16.69
CA VAL A 282 -27.75 -35.77 16.99
C VAL A 282 -27.34 -36.95 16.13
N LEU A 283 -26.60 -36.68 15.06
CA LEU A 283 -26.05 -37.72 14.21
C LEU A 283 -24.66 -38.12 14.72
N SER A 284 -24.16 -39.27 14.31
CA SER A 284 -22.73 -39.57 14.41
C SER A 284 -22.43 -40.48 13.23
N GLY A 285 -21.87 -39.91 12.17
CA GLY A 285 -21.79 -40.54 10.86
C GLY A 285 -20.54 -40.15 10.09
N SER A 286 -20.49 -40.58 8.84
CA SER A 286 -19.56 -40.10 7.80
C SER A 286 -20.30 -40.02 6.46
N GLY A 287 -21.60 -39.76 6.49
CA GLY A 287 -22.47 -39.77 5.32
C GLY A 287 -22.98 -38.35 5.11
N ASP A 288 -23.01 -37.90 3.85
CA ASP A 288 -23.47 -36.56 3.50
C ASP A 288 -24.98 -36.45 3.78
N ASP A 289 -25.34 -35.87 4.91
CA ASP A 289 -26.68 -35.86 5.45
C ASP A 289 -27.42 -34.57 5.04
N THR A 290 -28.74 -34.66 4.84
CA THR A 290 -29.61 -33.50 4.57
C THR A 290 -30.64 -33.41 5.66
N ILE A 291 -30.61 -32.36 6.48
CA ILE A 291 -31.47 -32.19 7.64
C ILE A 291 -32.29 -30.91 7.46
N SER A 292 -33.60 -31.00 7.64
CA SER A 292 -34.49 -29.84 7.68
C SER A 292 -35.25 -29.82 8.99
N GLY A 293 -35.07 -28.71 9.72
CA GLY A 293 -35.71 -28.39 10.99
C GLY A 293 -37.18 -28.03 10.88
N THR A 294 -37.68 -27.40 11.94
CA THR A 294 -39.08 -27.01 12.14
C THR A 294 -39.24 -25.49 12.05
N GLU A 295 -40.41 -24.96 12.40
CA GLU A 295 -40.62 -23.51 12.58
C GLU A 295 -40.36 -23.07 14.05
N GLY A 296 -39.80 -23.96 14.87
CA GLY A 296 -39.43 -23.73 16.27
C GLY A 296 -37.92 -23.80 16.48
N ASN A 297 -37.46 -23.55 17.72
CA ASN A 297 -36.02 -23.54 18.01
C ASN A 297 -35.42 -24.94 17.97
N ASP A 298 -34.44 -25.18 17.12
CA ASP A 298 -33.88 -26.50 16.89
C ASP A 298 -32.45 -26.63 17.45
N PHE A 299 -32.07 -27.85 17.84
CA PHE A 299 -30.68 -28.25 18.11
C PHE A 299 -30.28 -29.30 17.08
N ILE A 300 -29.44 -28.93 16.14
CA ILE A 300 -28.98 -29.83 15.09
C ILE A 300 -27.47 -29.99 15.24
N ASP A 301 -27.03 -31.19 15.58
CA ASP A 301 -25.62 -31.59 15.50
C ASP A 301 -25.53 -32.61 14.37
N ALA A 302 -25.14 -32.12 13.18
CA ALA A 302 -24.99 -32.92 11.98
C ALA A 302 -23.91 -33.99 12.15
N ASN A 303 -23.04 -33.88 13.18
CA ASN A 303 -22.10 -34.92 13.56
C ASN A 303 -21.55 -34.81 15.01
N ASN A 304 -22.04 -35.62 15.95
CA ASN A 304 -21.65 -35.66 17.38
C ASN A 304 -20.26 -36.29 17.67
N GLY A 305 -19.35 -36.27 16.70
CA GLY A 305 -18.01 -36.84 16.85
C GLY A 305 -17.01 -35.78 17.26
N SER A 306 -16.49 -35.83 18.49
CA SER A 306 -15.22 -35.17 18.83
C SER A 306 -14.11 -36.23 18.97
N ALA A 307 -13.45 -36.65 17.86
CA ALA A 307 -12.17 -37.39 17.94
C ALA A 307 -11.34 -37.47 16.63
N PRO A 308 -9.98 -37.38 16.72
CA PRO A 308 -9.04 -37.10 15.63
C PRO A 308 -8.55 -38.34 14.86
N ASN A 309 -9.37 -39.37 14.68
CA ASN A 309 -8.92 -40.62 14.05
C ASN A 309 -9.87 -41.14 12.97
N ASN A 310 -9.73 -40.51 11.79
CA ASN A 310 -10.21 -41.03 10.50
C ASN A 310 -11.73 -40.94 10.29
N VAL A 311 -12.31 -39.79 10.66
CA VAL A 311 -13.59 -39.34 10.07
C VAL A 311 -13.31 -39.11 8.57
N VAL A 312 -14.10 -39.73 7.71
CA VAL A 312 -14.10 -39.42 6.28
C VAL A 312 -14.86 -38.12 6.17
N ALA A 313 -14.26 -37.07 5.59
CA ALA A 313 -14.96 -35.82 5.32
C ALA A 313 -16.28 -36.12 4.59
N ASP A 314 -17.38 -35.72 5.20
CA ASP A 314 -18.72 -35.64 4.66
C ASP A 314 -19.05 -34.21 4.22
N THR A 315 -20.23 -34.03 3.65
CA THR A 315 -20.77 -32.73 3.25
C THR A 315 -22.23 -32.68 3.65
N ASP A 316 -22.53 -32.09 4.81
CA ASP A 316 -23.88 -32.01 5.31
C ASP A 316 -24.62 -30.80 4.75
N THR A 317 -25.95 -30.90 4.64
CA THR A 317 -26.82 -29.79 4.26
C THR A 317 -27.89 -29.63 5.33
N VAL A 318 -27.87 -28.53 6.06
CA VAL A 318 -28.79 -28.27 7.18
C VAL A 318 -29.61 -27.01 6.92
N PHE A 319 -30.92 -27.10 7.11
CA PHE A 319 -31.84 -25.98 7.11
C PHE A 319 -32.56 -25.88 8.46
N GLY A 320 -32.27 -24.87 9.28
CA GLY A 320 -32.98 -24.59 10.54
C GLY A 320 -34.43 -24.17 10.32
N ARG A 321 -34.65 -23.34 9.28
CA ARG A 321 -35.94 -22.76 8.82
C ARG A 321 -36.40 -21.58 9.67
N GLY A 322 -37.02 -21.81 10.82
CA GLY A 322 -37.54 -20.72 11.64
C GLY A 322 -37.43 -21.05 13.10
N GLY A 323 -37.09 -20.09 13.95
CA GLY A 323 -36.74 -20.37 15.34
C GLY A 323 -35.38 -19.79 15.67
N ASN A 324 -34.97 -19.86 16.94
CA ASN A 324 -33.60 -19.56 17.31
C ASN A 324 -32.82 -20.86 17.38
N ASP A 325 -32.17 -21.21 16.28
CA ASP A 325 -31.58 -22.53 16.07
C ASP A 325 -30.14 -22.59 16.56
N THR A 326 -29.69 -23.79 16.92
CA THR A 326 -28.29 -24.08 17.20
C THR A 326 -27.84 -25.23 16.30
N ILE A 327 -26.97 -24.91 15.34
CA ILE A 327 -26.53 -25.82 14.28
C ILE A 327 -25.02 -26.03 14.39
N PHE A 328 -24.58 -27.29 14.35
CA PHE A 328 -23.18 -27.70 14.28
C PHE A 328 -22.95 -28.61 13.07
N GLY A 329 -22.08 -28.22 12.12
CA GLY A 329 -21.65 -29.03 10.96
C GLY A 329 -20.59 -30.07 11.34
N ARG A 330 -19.52 -29.59 11.97
CA ARG A 330 -18.39 -30.28 12.63
C ARG A 330 -17.18 -30.56 11.77
N PHE A 331 -17.19 -31.60 10.95
CA PHE A 331 -16.05 -31.98 10.12
C PHE A 331 -16.60 -32.18 8.72
N GLY A 332 -15.89 -31.74 7.70
CA GLY A 332 -16.38 -31.84 6.33
C GLY A 332 -16.77 -30.47 5.78
N ASP A 333 -17.05 -30.42 4.48
CA ASP A 333 -17.41 -29.17 3.80
C ASP A 333 -18.94 -29.06 3.82
N ASP A 334 -19.51 -28.32 4.77
CA ASP A 334 -20.94 -28.30 5.08
C ASP A 334 -21.67 -27.08 4.49
N SER A 335 -22.99 -27.19 4.33
CA SER A 335 -23.89 -26.10 3.92
C SER A 335 -24.97 -25.91 4.98
N LEU A 336 -24.90 -24.81 5.74
CA LEU A 336 -25.70 -24.58 6.95
C LEU A 336 -26.51 -23.29 6.81
N ASP A 337 -27.84 -23.39 6.79
CA ASP A 337 -28.78 -22.26 6.71
C ASP A 337 -29.61 -22.20 8.00
N GLY A 338 -29.45 -21.13 8.79
CA GLY A 338 -30.21 -20.88 10.02
C GLY A 338 -31.67 -20.57 9.73
N GLY A 339 -31.92 -19.62 8.84
CA GLY A 339 -33.25 -19.29 8.34
C GLY A 339 -33.80 -18.01 8.97
N ALA A 340 -34.85 -18.11 9.79
CA ALA A 340 -35.51 -16.95 10.37
C ALA A 340 -35.43 -16.98 11.88
N ASN A 341 -35.25 -15.79 12.47
CA ASN A 341 -34.94 -15.53 13.88
C ASN A 341 -33.44 -15.70 14.19
N ASN A 342 -33.07 -15.74 15.48
CA ASN A 342 -31.69 -15.51 15.89
C ASN A 342 -30.95 -16.83 16.06
N ASP A 343 -30.08 -17.14 15.11
CA ASP A 343 -29.45 -18.45 14.99
C ASP A 343 -28.00 -18.46 15.50
N THR A 344 -27.54 -19.64 15.91
CA THR A 344 -26.14 -19.91 16.24
C THR A 344 -25.65 -21.07 15.38
N ILE A 345 -24.72 -20.78 14.47
CA ILE A 345 -24.20 -21.73 13.49
C ILE A 345 -22.68 -21.87 13.69
N ASP A 346 -22.20 -23.10 13.76
CA ASP A 346 -20.79 -23.48 13.89
C ASP A 346 -20.45 -24.52 12.81
N GLY A 347 -19.71 -24.10 11.79
CA GLY A 347 -19.30 -24.90 10.63
C GLY A 347 -18.39 -26.05 11.04
N GLY A 348 -17.30 -25.76 11.74
CA GLY A 348 -16.33 -26.73 12.22
C GLY A 348 -15.06 -26.76 11.38
N ASP A 349 -14.48 -27.94 11.15
CA ASP A 349 -13.30 -28.11 10.29
C ASP A 349 -13.77 -28.51 8.87
N GLY A 350 -13.44 -27.74 7.84
CA GLY A 350 -13.79 -27.94 6.44
C GLY A 350 -14.06 -26.61 5.74
N ASP A 351 -14.30 -26.62 4.44
CA ASP A 351 -14.65 -25.41 3.69
C ASP A 351 -16.19 -25.23 3.71
N ASP A 352 -16.72 -24.48 4.67
CA ASP A 352 -18.16 -24.43 4.96
C ASP A 352 -18.89 -23.24 4.29
N GLU A 353 -20.16 -23.42 3.96
CA GLU A 353 -21.09 -22.35 3.55
C GLU A 353 -22.10 -22.08 4.68
N LEU A 354 -22.03 -20.91 5.31
CA LEU A 354 -22.91 -20.52 6.43
C LEU A 354 -23.81 -19.35 6.05
N ILE A 355 -25.12 -19.57 6.15
CA ILE A 355 -26.17 -18.58 5.88
C ILE A 355 -26.95 -18.33 7.18
N GLY A 356 -26.91 -17.11 7.70
CA GLY A 356 -27.63 -16.72 8.93
C GLY A 356 -29.12 -16.57 8.66
N GLY A 357 -29.45 -15.79 7.64
CA GLY A 357 -30.81 -15.63 7.15
C GLY A 357 -31.45 -14.32 7.62
N SER A 358 -32.42 -14.33 8.52
CA SER A 358 -33.03 -13.10 9.03
C SER A 358 -33.09 -13.12 10.54
N GLY A 359 -32.43 -12.20 11.21
CA GLY A 359 -32.22 -12.39 12.63
C GLY A 359 -31.18 -11.47 13.21
N VAL A 360 -30.59 -11.92 14.32
CA VAL A 360 -29.30 -11.44 14.79
C VAL A 360 -28.54 -12.71 15.09
N ASP A 361 -27.69 -13.07 14.15
CA ASP A 361 -27.12 -14.40 14.02
C ASP A 361 -25.65 -14.42 14.45
N ALA A 362 -25.22 -15.56 14.96
CA ALA A 362 -23.84 -15.82 15.34
C ALA A 362 -23.29 -16.97 14.50
N LEU A 363 -22.40 -16.64 13.57
CA LEU A 363 -21.81 -17.58 12.61
C LEU A 363 -20.33 -17.77 12.93
N THR A 364 -19.90 -19.02 13.08
CA THR A 364 -18.50 -19.41 13.25
C THR A 364 -18.15 -20.43 12.17
N GLY A 365 -17.20 -20.12 11.30
CA GLY A 365 -16.74 -21.02 10.24
C GLY A 365 -15.91 -22.14 10.84
N GLY A 366 -14.75 -21.80 11.38
CA GLY A 366 -13.92 -22.72 12.16
C GLY A 366 -12.57 -22.94 11.52
N GLY A 367 -12.37 -24.05 10.82
CA GLY A 367 -11.10 -24.40 10.21
C GLY A 367 -11.24 -24.84 8.76
N GLY A 368 -10.94 -23.96 7.82
CA GLY A 368 -11.01 -24.18 6.38
C GLY A 368 -11.29 -22.85 5.69
N ASP A 369 -11.55 -22.86 4.40
CA ASP A 369 -11.84 -21.64 3.64
C ASP A 369 -13.37 -21.42 3.60
N ASP A 370 -13.92 -20.70 4.58
CA ASP A 370 -15.38 -20.61 4.80
C ASP A 370 -16.04 -19.46 4.03
N THR A 371 -17.30 -19.61 3.67
CA THR A 371 -18.14 -18.56 3.05
C THR A 371 -19.33 -18.19 3.94
N PHE A 372 -19.52 -16.90 4.19
CA PHE A 372 -20.59 -16.36 5.03
C PHE A 372 -21.56 -15.48 4.24
N ASP A 373 -22.86 -15.67 4.49
CA ASP A 373 -23.93 -14.71 4.24
C ASP A 373 -24.70 -14.49 5.56
N GLY A 374 -24.44 -13.38 6.25
CA GLY A 374 -25.15 -13.06 7.50
C GLY A 374 -26.65 -12.85 7.28
N GLY A 375 -27.03 -12.38 6.11
CA GLY A 375 -28.41 -12.04 5.78
C GLY A 375 -28.88 -10.73 6.43
N ALA A 376 -30.13 -10.68 6.85
CA ALA A 376 -30.75 -9.48 7.42
C ALA A 376 -30.62 -9.49 8.94
N GLY A 377 -29.73 -8.68 9.47
CA GLY A 377 -29.49 -8.67 10.91
C GLY A 377 -28.33 -7.79 11.28
N ALA A 378 -27.99 -7.77 12.56
CA ALA A 378 -26.74 -7.18 13.05
C ALA A 378 -25.87 -8.33 13.55
N ASP A 379 -25.23 -9.01 12.62
CA ASP A 379 -24.74 -10.37 12.81
C ASP A 379 -23.28 -10.38 13.30
N THR A 380 -22.86 -11.50 13.87
CA THR A 380 -21.47 -11.71 14.28
C THR A 380 -20.88 -12.87 13.50
N LEU A 381 -19.88 -12.57 12.66
CA LEU A 381 -19.22 -13.53 11.79
C LEU A 381 -17.79 -13.74 12.29
N SER A 382 -17.44 -14.99 12.54
CA SER A 382 -16.10 -15.42 12.94
C SER A 382 -15.59 -16.44 11.93
N GLY A 383 -14.64 -16.04 11.09
CA GLY A 383 -14.03 -16.91 10.08
C GLY A 383 -13.32 -18.11 10.72
N GLY A 384 -12.15 -17.88 11.30
CA GLY A 384 -11.47 -18.88 12.10
C GLY A 384 -10.05 -19.08 11.63
N THR A 385 -9.68 -20.28 11.17
CA THR A 385 -8.41 -20.51 10.48
C THR A 385 -8.67 -20.90 9.04
N GLY A 386 -7.97 -20.29 8.10
CA GLY A 386 -8.16 -20.54 6.66
C GLY A 386 -8.45 -19.21 5.97
N MET A 387 -9.05 -19.25 4.79
CA MET A 387 -9.34 -18.09 3.97
C MET A 387 -10.84 -17.85 3.85
N ASP A 388 -11.35 -16.97 4.69
CA ASP A 388 -12.77 -16.79 4.90
C ASP A 388 -13.33 -15.60 4.10
N THR A 389 -14.50 -15.79 3.50
CA THR A 389 -15.16 -14.82 2.62
C THR A 389 -16.57 -14.48 3.11
N ALA A 390 -16.84 -13.22 3.44
CA ALA A 390 -18.19 -12.73 3.70
C ALA A 390 -18.78 -11.98 2.50
N THR A 391 -20.02 -12.26 2.13
CA THR A 391 -20.69 -11.66 0.96
C THR A 391 -21.85 -10.74 1.38
N TYR A 392 -21.98 -9.60 0.70
CA TYR A 392 -22.97 -8.56 0.96
C TYR A 392 -23.55 -7.97 -0.32
N GLY A 393 -24.73 -7.36 -0.22
CA GLY A 393 -25.36 -6.62 -1.31
C GLY A 393 -24.59 -5.36 -1.71
N ALA A 394 -24.84 -4.86 -2.92
CA ALA A 394 -24.10 -3.74 -3.50
C ALA A 394 -24.27 -2.39 -2.77
N ASP A 395 -25.26 -2.28 -1.88
CA ASP A 395 -25.53 -1.08 -1.08
C ASP A 395 -24.82 -1.09 0.29
N ALA A 396 -24.09 -2.17 0.61
CA ALA A 396 -23.35 -2.29 1.86
C ALA A 396 -22.09 -1.41 1.88
N THR A 397 -21.64 -1.04 3.08
CA THR A 397 -20.41 -0.27 3.29
C THR A 397 -19.53 -0.92 4.34
N ILE A 398 -18.25 -1.11 4.02
CA ILE A 398 -17.25 -1.63 4.96
C ILE A 398 -16.59 -0.50 5.77
N SER A 399 -16.37 -0.74 7.05
CA SER A 399 -15.74 0.19 8.00
C SER A 399 -15.06 -0.57 9.15
N ARG A 400 -14.49 0.14 10.12
CA ARG A 400 -13.96 -0.45 11.36
C ARG A 400 -14.49 0.30 12.57
N ASP A 401 -14.70 -0.43 13.66
CA ASP A 401 -15.00 0.19 14.94
C ASP A 401 -13.69 0.65 15.62
N PRO A 402 -13.49 1.96 15.84
CA PRO A 402 -12.24 2.48 16.40
C PRO A 402 -12.01 2.09 17.87
N MET A 403 -13.02 1.57 18.57
CA MET A 403 -12.89 1.11 19.96
C MET A 403 -12.55 -0.37 20.05
N THR A 404 -13.18 -1.21 19.22
CA THR A 404 -12.96 -2.67 19.23
C THR A 404 -11.91 -3.13 18.22
N LEU A 405 -11.53 -2.26 17.28
CA LEU A 405 -10.61 -2.52 16.16
C LEU A 405 -11.10 -3.63 15.20
N LYS A 406 -12.37 -4.01 15.27
CA LYS A 406 -12.95 -5.02 14.39
C LYS A 406 -13.48 -4.40 13.10
N TRP A 407 -13.36 -5.14 12.01
CA TRP A 407 -14.03 -4.82 10.75
C TRP A 407 -15.54 -5.00 10.90
N GLN A 408 -16.28 -4.14 10.22
CA GLN A 408 -17.73 -4.11 10.26
C GLN A 408 -18.30 -3.78 8.89
N VAL A 409 -19.43 -4.40 8.54
CA VAL A 409 -20.15 -4.11 7.32
C VAL A 409 -21.54 -3.61 7.69
N MET A 410 -21.91 -2.44 7.18
CA MET A 410 -23.25 -1.88 7.38
C MET A 410 -24.07 -2.07 6.12
N GLU A 411 -25.23 -2.70 6.26
CA GLU A 411 -26.24 -2.83 5.20
C GLU A 411 -27.63 -2.49 5.77
N ASN A 412 -28.42 -1.70 5.04
CA ASN A 412 -29.79 -1.34 5.43
C ASN A 412 -29.98 -0.70 6.83
N GLY A 413 -28.90 -0.21 7.45
CA GLY A 413 -28.90 0.40 8.79
C GLY A 413 -28.63 -0.56 9.94
N GLU A 414 -28.40 -1.83 9.64
CA GLU A 414 -27.87 -2.83 10.58
C GLU A 414 -26.36 -3.02 10.33
N THR A 415 -25.64 -3.59 11.28
CA THR A 415 -24.16 -3.65 11.23
C THR A 415 -23.66 -4.98 11.73
N ASP A 416 -22.94 -5.66 10.84
CA ASP A 416 -22.30 -6.93 11.12
C ASP A 416 -20.88 -6.71 11.62
N ILE A 417 -20.44 -7.60 12.50
CA ILE A 417 -19.11 -7.58 13.10
C ILE A 417 -18.32 -8.77 12.60
N LEU A 418 -17.19 -8.49 11.95
CA LEU A 418 -16.32 -9.51 11.37
C LEU A 418 -15.10 -9.73 12.27
N THR A 419 -14.78 -11.00 12.54
CA THR A 419 -13.56 -11.41 13.24
C THR A 419 -12.89 -12.52 12.45
N GLY A 420 -11.61 -12.37 12.11
CA GLY A 420 -10.89 -13.41 11.38
C GLY A 420 -11.45 -13.70 9.98
N VAL A 421 -12.14 -12.74 9.34
CA VAL A 421 -12.59 -12.83 7.94
C VAL A 421 -11.60 -12.04 7.08
N GLU A 422 -11.03 -12.70 6.07
CA GLU A 422 -9.99 -12.13 5.20
C GLU A 422 -10.55 -11.38 4.00
N LYS A 423 -11.69 -11.83 3.46
CA LYS A 423 -12.28 -11.28 2.24
C LYS A 423 -13.72 -10.85 2.46
N VAL A 424 -14.06 -9.65 2.01
CA VAL A 424 -15.43 -9.16 1.95
C VAL A 424 -15.80 -8.81 0.51
N VAL A 425 -16.89 -9.38 0.02
CA VAL A 425 -17.43 -9.12 -1.32
C VAL A 425 -18.70 -8.27 -1.19
N ILE A 426 -18.65 -7.03 -1.67
CA ILE A 426 -19.79 -6.10 -1.70
C ILE A 426 -20.23 -5.93 -3.16
N GLY A 427 -21.36 -6.55 -3.52
CA GLY A 427 -21.84 -6.58 -4.89
C GLY A 427 -20.85 -7.30 -5.83
N THR A 428 -20.05 -6.55 -6.58
CA THR A 428 -19.00 -7.09 -7.46
C THR A 428 -17.58 -6.72 -7.03
N THR A 429 -17.43 -5.98 -5.93
CA THR A 429 -16.14 -5.47 -5.45
C THR A 429 -15.66 -6.33 -4.30
N ALA A 430 -14.42 -6.79 -4.37
CA ALA A 430 -13.79 -7.54 -3.29
C ALA A 430 -12.76 -6.69 -2.54
N TYR A 431 -12.83 -6.75 -1.22
CA TYR A 431 -11.91 -6.12 -0.27
C TYR A 431 -11.19 -7.21 0.53
N LEU A 432 -9.87 -7.18 0.53
CA LEU A 432 -9.05 -8.01 1.42
C LEU A 432 -8.70 -7.20 2.66
N LEU A 433 -8.83 -7.81 3.84
CA LEU A 433 -8.73 -7.13 5.12
C LEU A 433 -7.45 -7.54 5.84
N VAL A 434 -6.50 -6.60 5.94
CA VAL A 434 -5.26 -6.80 6.70
C VAL A 434 -5.41 -6.15 8.06
N ASP A 435 -5.36 -6.96 9.13
CA ASP A 435 -5.49 -6.49 10.50
C ASP A 435 -4.81 -7.42 11.52
N LYS A 436 -3.56 -7.07 11.84
CA LYS A 436 -2.73 -7.80 12.81
C LYS A 436 -3.20 -7.67 14.27
N ALA A 437 -3.99 -6.65 14.60
CA ALA A 437 -4.42 -6.39 15.98
C ALA A 437 -5.82 -6.95 16.28
N GLY A 438 -6.69 -6.98 15.29
CA GLY A 438 -8.09 -7.43 15.39
C GLY A 438 -8.28 -8.94 15.34
N ALA A 439 -7.30 -9.70 14.81
CA ALA A 439 -7.46 -11.12 14.55
C ALA A 439 -6.47 -11.96 15.38
N ALA A 440 -6.89 -12.33 16.60
CA ALA A 440 -6.13 -13.25 17.45
C ALA A 440 -6.17 -14.70 16.93
N THR A 441 -7.10 -15.00 16.02
CA THR A 441 -7.37 -16.24 15.30
C THR A 441 -7.97 -15.86 13.95
N GLY A 442 -7.30 -16.17 12.83
CA GLY A 442 -7.71 -15.76 11.47
C GLY A 442 -7.22 -14.37 11.06
N GLY A 443 -7.72 -13.86 9.95
CA GLY A 443 -7.35 -12.61 9.28
C GLY A 443 -5.96 -12.62 8.62
N PHE A 444 -5.77 -11.80 7.57
CA PHE A 444 -4.42 -11.52 7.07
C PHE A 444 -3.61 -10.77 8.13
N GLN A 445 -2.51 -11.38 8.58
CA GLN A 445 -1.63 -10.85 9.62
C GLN A 445 -0.51 -9.98 9.03
N SER A 446 -0.28 -10.13 7.73
CA SER A 446 0.69 -9.39 6.93
C SER A 446 0.07 -8.91 5.62
N VAL A 447 0.63 -7.84 5.07
CA VAL A 447 0.24 -7.34 3.75
C VAL A 447 0.69 -8.32 2.67
N GLN A 448 1.82 -9.02 2.85
CA GLN A 448 2.29 -10.00 1.88
C GLN A 448 1.29 -11.16 1.71
N GLU A 449 0.71 -11.70 2.79
CA GLU A 449 -0.29 -12.76 2.69
C GLU A 449 -1.51 -12.31 1.86
N ALA A 450 -1.97 -11.07 2.06
CA ALA A 450 -3.07 -10.51 1.28
C ALA A 450 -2.69 -10.34 -0.21
N VAL A 451 -1.48 -9.87 -0.51
CA VAL A 451 -0.99 -9.76 -1.89
C VAL A 451 -0.88 -11.14 -2.55
N ASP A 452 -0.36 -12.15 -1.85
CA ASP A 452 -0.21 -13.52 -2.33
C ASP A 452 -1.56 -14.18 -2.62
N PHE A 453 -2.62 -13.80 -1.89
CA PHE A 453 -3.97 -14.29 -2.09
C PHE A 453 -4.76 -13.52 -3.16
N ALA A 454 -4.60 -12.20 -3.26
CA ALA A 454 -5.44 -11.33 -4.09
C ALA A 454 -5.64 -11.79 -5.54
N SER A 455 -6.82 -11.62 -6.09
CA SER A 455 -7.06 -11.67 -7.54
C SER A 455 -6.73 -10.32 -8.19
N CYS A 456 -6.46 -10.32 -9.50
CA CYS A 456 -6.17 -9.08 -10.22
C CYS A 456 -7.34 -8.08 -10.10
N GLY A 457 -7.05 -6.81 -9.79
CA GLY A 457 -8.07 -5.78 -9.64
C GLY A 457 -8.70 -5.63 -8.25
N GLU A 458 -8.34 -6.48 -7.28
CA GLU A 458 -8.89 -6.39 -5.92
C GLU A 458 -8.26 -5.24 -5.10
N THR A 459 -9.02 -4.78 -4.09
CA THR A 459 -8.54 -3.76 -3.14
C THR A 459 -8.13 -4.42 -1.83
N ILE A 460 -6.94 -4.11 -1.35
CA ILE A 460 -6.44 -4.53 -0.03
C ILE A 460 -6.56 -3.34 0.91
N LEU A 461 -7.38 -3.46 1.95
CA LEU A 461 -7.54 -2.46 3.00
C LEU A 461 -6.63 -2.81 4.18
N ILE A 462 -5.72 -1.90 4.51
CA ILE A 462 -4.67 -2.15 5.49
C ILE A 462 -4.89 -1.28 6.72
N ALA A 463 -5.29 -1.94 7.82
CA ALA A 463 -5.54 -1.28 9.10
C ALA A 463 -4.26 -0.64 9.69
N PRO A 464 -4.38 0.41 10.51
CA PRO A 464 -3.24 0.97 11.24
C PRO A 464 -2.52 -0.09 12.08
N GLY A 465 -1.19 -0.13 11.95
CA GLY A 465 -0.33 -1.13 12.61
C GLY A 465 1.07 -1.14 12.01
N GLU A 466 1.97 -1.88 12.64
CA GLU A 466 3.33 -2.13 12.14
C GLU A 466 3.42 -3.54 11.52
N TYR A 467 3.77 -3.56 10.24
CA TYR A 467 3.81 -4.75 9.40
C TYR A 467 5.23 -4.93 8.87
N THR A 468 5.99 -5.84 9.46
CA THR A 468 7.32 -6.21 8.97
C THR A 468 7.16 -7.31 7.93
N GLU A 469 7.30 -6.95 6.67
CA GLU A 469 6.99 -7.83 5.55
C GLU A 469 8.21 -8.62 5.10
N SER A 470 7.99 -9.86 4.66
CA SER A 470 9.00 -10.59 3.90
C SER A 470 8.37 -11.49 2.83
N GLY A 471 8.48 -11.06 1.58
CA GLY A 471 8.03 -11.76 0.39
C GLY A 471 9.14 -12.60 -0.26
N ILE A 472 8.76 -13.61 -1.02
CA ILE A 472 9.68 -14.45 -1.79
C ILE A 472 9.28 -14.39 -3.26
N ALA A 473 10.19 -13.95 -4.14
CA ALA A 473 9.93 -13.99 -5.57
C ALA A 473 9.77 -15.43 -6.10
N GLY A 474 8.91 -15.59 -7.11
CA GLY A 474 8.74 -16.84 -7.83
C GLY A 474 10.04 -17.32 -8.50
N PRO A 475 10.08 -18.59 -8.98
CA PRO A 475 11.31 -19.25 -9.45
C PRO A 475 11.97 -18.65 -10.70
N GLU A 476 11.36 -17.65 -11.36
CA GLU A 476 11.78 -17.15 -12.68
C GLU A 476 12.97 -16.16 -12.64
N ARG A 477 13.28 -15.53 -11.49
CA ARG A 477 14.39 -14.57 -11.33
C ARG A 477 15.66 -15.12 -10.66
N GLY A 478 16.03 -16.37 -10.97
CA GLY A 478 17.40 -16.85 -10.75
C GLY A 478 17.78 -17.30 -9.33
N GLY A 479 16.80 -17.59 -8.45
CA GLY A 479 17.02 -18.32 -7.21
C GLY A 479 15.85 -18.21 -6.25
N ALA A 480 15.23 -19.34 -5.90
CA ALA A 480 14.06 -19.45 -5.01
C ALA A 480 14.36 -19.11 -3.53
N SER A 481 15.18 -18.10 -3.25
CA SER A 481 15.74 -17.85 -1.92
C SER A 481 16.17 -16.41 -1.62
N ASN A 482 15.91 -15.43 -2.49
CA ASN A 482 16.20 -14.03 -2.16
C ASN A 482 14.93 -13.39 -1.57
N PRO A 483 14.89 -13.14 -0.25
CA PRO A 483 13.75 -12.49 0.37
C PRO A 483 13.71 -11.01 -0.04
N PHE A 484 12.50 -10.50 -0.21
CA PHE A 484 12.17 -9.09 -0.31
C PHE A 484 11.49 -8.70 1.00
N GLY A 485 11.26 -7.41 1.23
CA GLY A 485 10.16 -6.93 2.07
C GLY A 485 8.83 -7.24 1.37
N LEU A 486 7.95 -6.26 1.21
CA LEU A 486 6.71 -6.43 0.43
C LEU A 486 7.01 -6.68 -1.07
N TYR A 487 6.49 -7.78 -1.62
CA TYR A 487 6.61 -8.18 -3.03
C TYR A 487 5.25 -8.20 -3.71
N ILE A 488 5.05 -7.33 -4.71
CA ILE A 488 3.79 -7.15 -5.43
C ILE A 488 3.97 -7.55 -6.89
N ASN A 489 3.20 -8.54 -7.34
CA ASN A 489 3.35 -9.14 -8.67
C ASN A 489 2.02 -9.41 -9.40
N LYS A 490 0.94 -8.75 -8.97
CA LYS A 490 -0.40 -8.90 -9.56
C LYS A 490 -0.91 -7.56 -10.09
N PRO A 491 -1.54 -7.55 -11.28
CA PRO A 491 -1.91 -6.30 -11.91
C PRO A 491 -3.21 -5.72 -11.34
N ASN A 492 -3.34 -4.40 -11.43
CA ASN A 492 -4.49 -3.59 -11.02
C ASN A 492 -4.85 -3.70 -9.53
N LEU A 493 -3.94 -4.16 -8.66
CA LEU A 493 -4.20 -4.14 -7.21
C LEU A 493 -4.21 -2.71 -6.68
N THR A 494 -5.08 -2.44 -5.72
CA THR A 494 -5.02 -1.22 -4.91
C THR A 494 -4.69 -1.59 -3.48
N LEU A 495 -3.54 -1.15 -2.96
CA LEU A 495 -3.19 -1.25 -1.55
C LEU A 495 -3.52 0.10 -0.90
N GLN A 496 -4.51 0.10 -0.01
CA GLN A 496 -5.07 1.30 0.61
C GLN A 496 -4.90 1.24 2.12
N GLY A 497 -4.11 2.16 2.69
CA GLY A 497 -4.09 2.38 4.14
C GLY A 497 -5.40 3.03 4.60
N VAL A 498 -5.92 2.60 5.74
CA VAL A 498 -7.16 3.15 6.30
C VAL A 498 -6.93 3.73 7.70
N ASN A 499 -7.79 4.66 8.10
CA ASN A 499 -7.84 5.18 9.46
C ASN A 499 -8.36 4.11 10.44
N ALA A 500 -8.33 4.42 11.75
CA ALA A 500 -8.85 3.53 12.79
C ALA A 500 -10.35 3.18 12.62
N ASP A 501 -11.12 4.02 11.92
CA ASP A 501 -12.53 3.79 11.60
C ASP A 501 -12.75 3.09 10.24
N GLY A 502 -11.69 2.67 9.57
CA GLY A 502 -11.74 2.00 8.26
C GLY A 502 -11.91 2.94 7.06
N SER A 503 -12.05 4.27 7.28
CA SER A 503 -12.07 5.22 6.16
C SER A 503 -10.72 5.29 5.44
N ALA A 504 -10.74 5.39 4.11
CA ALA A 504 -9.52 5.49 3.31
C ALA A 504 -8.69 6.72 3.70
N ILE A 505 -7.38 6.53 3.87
CA ILE A 505 -6.43 7.64 4.02
C ILE A 505 -6.18 8.24 2.64
N THR A 506 -6.45 9.53 2.51
CA THR A 506 -6.33 10.27 1.24
C THR A 506 -5.28 11.38 1.29
N SER A 507 -4.43 11.41 2.32
CA SER A 507 -3.35 12.38 2.43
C SER A 507 -2.11 11.75 3.06
N ALA A 508 -0.93 12.15 2.59
CA ALA A 508 0.34 11.66 3.14
C ALA A 508 0.57 12.09 4.60
N ALA A 509 0.01 13.23 5.03
CA ALA A 509 0.10 13.69 6.41
C ALA A 509 -0.67 12.76 7.37
N ASP A 510 -1.85 12.30 6.96
CA ASP A 510 -2.62 11.33 7.73
C ASP A 510 -1.91 9.96 7.74
N ALA A 511 -1.36 9.55 6.59
CA ALA A 511 -0.54 8.34 6.48
C ALA A 511 0.67 8.37 7.44
N GLN A 512 1.37 9.50 7.53
CA GLN A 512 2.49 9.71 8.46
C GLN A 512 2.05 9.65 9.94
N SER A 513 0.88 10.22 10.27
CA SER A 513 0.45 10.37 11.66
C SER A 513 -0.16 9.09 12.27
N GLY A 514 -0.72 8.21 11.45
CA GLY A 514 -1.46 7.04 11.92
C GLY A 514 -1.85 6.02 10.86
N GLY A 515 -1.23 6.06 9.67
CA GLY A 515 -1.40 5.03 8.64
C GLY A 515 -0.73 3.70 9.00
N ALA A 516 -0.93 2.70 8.15
CA ALA A 516 -0.26 1.42 8.27
C ALA A 516 1.24 1.57 7.93
N THR A 517 2.12 1.26 8.90
CA THR A 517 3.58 1.28 8.73
C THR A 517 4.04 -0.06 8.19
N ILE A 518 4.44 -0.08 6.92
CA ILE A 518 4.95 -1.24 6.20
C ILE A 518 6.48 -1.18 6.24
N ILE A 519 7.08 -2.03 7.06
CA ILE A 519 8.53 -2.09 7.30
C ILE A 519 9.11 -3.21 6.44
N SER A 520 10.18 -2.91 5.70
CA SER A 520 10.91 -3.96 4.98
C SER A 520 11.63 -4.91 5.94
N GLY A 521 11.24 -6.19 5.97
CA GLY A 521 11.91 -7.21 6.79
C GLY A 521 13.17 -7.80 6.16
N ALA A 522 13.37 -7.61 4.85
CA ALA A 522 14.51 -8.17 4.12
C ALA A 522 14.85 -7.36 2.87
N GLN A 523 16.08 -7.51 2.39
CA GLN A 523 16.50 -6.96 1.10
C GLN A 523 16.97 -8.03 0.12
N THR A 524 16.92 -7.68 -1.16
CA THR A 524 17.46 -8.51 -2.24
C THR A 524 18.96 -8.34 -2.40
N ASN A 525 19.58 -9.23 -3.20
CA ASN A 525 20.96 -9.03 -3.67
C ASN A 525 21.09 -7.88 -4.69
N PHE A 526 19.98 -7.24 -5.08
CA PHE A 526 19.91 -6.13 -6.04
C PHE A 526 19.54 -4.80 -5.35
N GLY A 527 19.51 -4.75 -4.01
CA GLY A 527 19.37 -3.53 -3.21
C GLY A 527 17.94 -3.08 -2.87
N ALA A 528 16.89 -3.72 -3.42
CA ALA A 528 15.51 -3.37 -3.10
C ALA A 528 14.96 -4.00 -1.82
N ASN A 529 14.10 -3.22 -1.16
CA ASN A 529 13.46 -3.54 0.11
C ASN A 529 11.96 -3.84 -0.07
N HIS A 530 11.19 -2.94 -0.68
CA HIS A 530 9.85 -3.22 -1.21
C HIS A 530 9.92 -3.25 -2.73
N PHE A 531 9.18 -4.16 -3.36
CA PHE A 531 9.32 -4.43 -4.78
C PHE A 531 7.98 -4.64 -5.48
N VAL A 532 7.71 -3.79 -6.47
CA VAL A 532 6.62 -3.97 -7.44
C VAL A 532 7.24 -4.54 -8.71
N ASP A 533 7.08 -5.84 -8.89
CA ASP A 533 7.61 -6.59 -10.04
C ASP A 533 6.80 -6.28 -11.31
N VAL A 534 7.31 -6.71 -12.47
CA VAL A 534 6.67 -6.52 -13.79
C VAL A 534 5.22 -7.05 -13.86
N GLY A 535 4.84 -8.00 -13.01
CA GLY A 535 3.47 -8.50 -12.89
C GLY A 535 2.50 -7.52 -12.20
N GLY A 536 3.02 -6.51 -11.50
CA GLY A 536 2.28 -5.46 -10.78
C GLY A 536 1.80 -4.30 -11.62
N THR A 537 1.48 -4.51 -12.90
CA THR A 537 1.02 -3.44 -13.81
C THR A 537 -0.22 -2.72 -13.25
N ASN A 538 -0.28 -1.39 -13.34
CA ASN A 538 -1.40 -0.57 -12.83
C ASN A 538 -1.68 -0.71 -11.32
N VAL A 539 -0.70 -1.14 -10.52
CA VAL A 539 -0.85 -1.16 -9.06
C VAL A 539 -0.97 0.26 -8.51
N THR A 540 -1.87 0.46 -7.55
CA THR A 540 -2.00 1.71 -6.80
C THR A 540 -1.61 1.48 -5.34
N LEU A 541 -0.62 2.23 -4.86
CA LEU A 541 -0.17 2.28 -3.47
C LEU A 541 -0.62 3.62 -2.88
N THR A 542 -1.52 3.61 -1.90
CA THR A 542 -2.08 4.87 -1.38
C THR A 542 -2.42 4.86 0.10
N GLY A 543 -2.16 5.98 0.77
CA GLY A 543 -2.46 6.18 2.18
C GLY A 543 -1.61 5.33 3.14
N LEU A 544 -0.44 4.87 2.69
CA LEU A 544 0.45 3.98 3.43
C LEU A 544 1.66 4.73 3.99
N HIS A 545 2.27 4.17 5.04
CA HIS A 545 3.58 4.57 5.52
C HIS A 545 4.58 3.45 5.19
N PHE A 546 5.42 3.64 4.17
CA PHE A 546 6.51 2.69 3.87
C PHE A 546 7.75 3.09 4.66
N GLN A 547 8.38 2.15 5.37
CA GLN A 547 9.52 2.42 6.22
C GLN A 547 10.69 1.46 5.95
N ALA A 548 11.91 2.00 5.96
CA ALA A 548 13.14 1.21 5.88
C ALA A 548 13.27 0.23 7.06
N GLY A 549 13.82 -0.94 6.79
CA GLY A 549 14.19 -1.92 7.81
C GLY A 549 15.69 -1.98 8.08
N ASP A 550 16.09 -2.90 8.94
CA ASP A 550 17.49 -3.08 9.36
C ASP A 550 18.45 -3.29 8.17
N GLN A 551 17.95 -3.98 7.13
CA GLN A 551 18.73 -4.33 5.93
C GLN A 551 18.69 -3.28 4.83
N THR A 552 17.92 -2.21 4.95
CA THR A 552 17.80 -1.20 3.90
C THR A 552 19.10 -0.40 3.76
N ASP A 553 19.62 -0.29 2.53
CA ASP A 553 20.86 0.42 2.18
C ASP A 553 20.85 1.15 0.81
N GLU A 554 20.13 0.66 -0.22
CA GLU A 554 20.11 1.28 -1.57
C GLU A 554 18.76 1.86 -2.03
N LYS A 555 17.66 1.09 -1.92
CA LYS A 555 16.34 1.50 -2.43
C LYS A 555 15.25 1.04 -1.47
N LEU A 556 14.33 1.93 -1.08
CA LEU A 556 13.19 1.54 -0.25
C LEU A 556 12.09 0.90 -1.10
N LEU A 557 11.55 1.61 -2.10
CA LEU A 557 10.53 1.09 -3.01
C LEU A 557 11.05 1.03 -4.43
N GLU A 558 11.28 -0.18 -4.95
CA GLU A 558 11.66 -0.42 -6.34
C GLU A 558 10.45 -0.86 -7.19
N ILE A 559 10.27 -0.25 -8.36
CA ILE A 559 9.11 -0.44 -9.23
C ILE A 559 9.57 -0.75 -10.65
N TRP A 560 9.20 -1.95 -11.12
CA TRP A 560 9.46 -2.43 -12.49
C TRP A 560 8.16 -2.56 -13.30
N ALA A 561 7.03 -2.14 -12.74
CA ALA A 561 5.72 -2.27 -13.36
C ALA A 561 5.29 -0.97 -14.06
N ASP A 562 4.77 -1.12 -15.28
CA ASP A 562 4.08 -0.06 -16.00
C ASP A 562 2.76 0.33 -15.30
N GLY A 563 2.41 1.62 -15.35
CA GLY A 563 1.18 2.19 -14.80
C GLY A 563 1.11 2.26 -13.28
N ALA A 564 2.21 2.02 -12.56
CA ALA A 564 2.24 2.06 -11.11
C ALA A 564 1.96 3.47 -10.57
N LYS A 565 1.11 3.56 -9.55
CA LYS A 565 0.72 4.81 -8.87
C LYS A 565 1.14 4.77 -7.41
N VAL A 566 1.95 5.72 -7.00
CA VAL A 566 2.40 5.92 -5.62
C VAL A 566 1.84 7.27 -5.17
N GLU A 567 0.73 7.24 -4.43
CA GLU A 567 -0.04 8.46 -4.14
C GLU A 567 -0.42 8.60 -2.67
N ASN A 568 -0.31 9.80 -2.08
CA ASN A 568 -0.75 10.07 -0.69
C ASN A 568 -0.07 9.19 0.39
N ASN A 569 1.18 8.77 0.16
CA ASN A 569 1.94 7.94 1.11
C ASN A 569 2.95 8.77 1.90
N PHE A 570 3.34 8.26 3.07
CA PHE A 570 4.58 8.66 3.73
C PHE A 570 5.66 7.62 3.43
N ILE A 571 6.78 8.04 2.84
CA ILE A 571 7.88 7.15 2.45
C ILE A 571 9.11 7.54 3.28
N ASP A 572 9.37 6.74 4.31
CA ASP A 572 10.37 6.94 5.35
C ASP A 572 11.58 6.02 5.14
N VAL A 573 12.67 6.55 4.57
CA VAL A 573 13.92 5.80 4.40
C VAL A 573 14.73 5.69 5.69
N ASN A 574 14.26 6.22 6.82
CA ASN A 574 14.90 5.98 8.11
C ASN A 574 14.43 4.64 8.69
N LYS A 575 15.34 3.97 9.38
CA LYS A 575 15.07 2.73 10.12
C LYS A 575 14.23 3.04 11.36
N PRO A 576 13.63 2.03 12.03
CA PRO A 576 12.83 2.26 13.23
C PRO A 576 13.59 2.92 14.39
N ASP A 577 14.93 2.84 14.39
CA ASP A 577 15.80 3.55 15.34
C ASP A 577 16.13 5.00 14.93
N ASN A 578 15.49 5.49 13.87
CA ASN A 578 15.66 6.79 13.24
C ASN A 578 17.05 7.02 12.62
N SER A 579 17.82 5.95 12.39
CA SER A 579 19.05 6.01 11.60
C SER A 579 18.74 6.04 10.11
N TYR A 580 19.52 6.80 9.35
CA TYR A 580 19.40 6.88 7.90
C TYR A 580 19.83 5.56 7.26
N SER A 581 19.03 5.05 6.32
CA SER A 581 19.37 3.80 5.63
C SER A 581 20.40 3.97 4.52
N GLY A 582 20.44 5.14 3.86
CA GLY A 582 21.18 5.32 2.60
C GLY A 582 20.35 5.10 1.34
N ALA A 583 19.08 4.70 1.48
CA ALA A 583 18.25 4.31 0.36
C ALA A 583 17.50 5.47 -0.30
N ILE A 584 17.33 5.40 -1.63
CA ILE A 584 16.39 6.23 -2.38
C ILE A 584 14.95 5.82 -2.03
N ALA A 585 14.03 6.79 -1.87
CA ALA A 585 12.66 6.53 -1.43
C ALA A 585 11.86 5.74 -2.48
N VAL A 586 11.86 6.20 -3.74
CA VAL A 586 11.18 5.52 -4.87
C VAL A 586 12.14 5.35 -6.03
N PHE A 587 12.23 4.16 -6.60
CA PHE A 587 13.18 3.81 -7.66
C PHE A 587 12.45 3.09 -8.81
N PHE A 588 12.37 3.71 -9.97
CA PHE A 588 11.83 3.09 -11.20
C PHE A 588 12.95 2.55 -12.07
N ASN A 589 12.80 1.32 -12.55
CA ASN A 589 13.77 0.68 -13.42
C ASN A 589 13.13 -0.43 -14.24
N GLU A 590 13.48 -0.56 -15.50
CA GLU A 590 13.06 -1.69 -16.33
C GLU A 590 13.77 -2.97 -15.90
N ASP A 591 13.05 -4.08 -15.97
CA ASP A 591 13.66 -5.38 -15.97
C ASP A 591 14.41 -5.61 -17.29
N ASN A 592 15.74 -5.41 -17.26
CA ASN A 592 16.70 -5.68 -18.33
C ASN A 592 16.60 -7.08 -19.00
N THR A 593 15.70 -7.95 -18.55
CA THR A 593 15.45 -9.29 -19.12
C THR A 593 14.09 -9.46 -19.80
N SER A 594 13.10 -8.60 -19.53
CA SER A 594 11.72 -8.77 -20.02
C SER A 594 11.40 -7.99 -21.29
N GLY A 595 12.11 -6.89 -21.55
CA GLY A 595 11.84 -5.99 -22.68
C GLY A 595 10.49 -5.28 -22.58
N VAL A 596 9.95 -5.15 -21.36
CA VAL A 596 8.72 -4.41 -21.04
C VAL A 596 9.14 -3.11 -20.38
N GLU A 597 8.97 -2.01 -21.11
CA GLU A 597 9.31 -0.67 -20.65
C GLU A 597 8.26 -0.12 -19.70
N ILE A 598 8.67 0.78 -18.81
CA ILE A 598 7.75 1.56 -17.98
C ILE A 598 7.32 2.78 -18.82
N GLU A 599 6.14 2.68 -19.43
CA GLU A 599 5.56 3.72 -20.30
C GLU A 599 4.82 4.79 -19.49
N SER A 600 4.27 4.42 -18.32
CA SER A 600 3.48 5.31 -17.46
C SER A 600 3.73 5.06 -15.97
N TYR A 601 3.68 6.11 -15.15
CA TYR A 601 3.75 6.03 -13.69
C TYR A 601 3.31 7.35 -13.05
N SER A 602 2.82 7.31 -11.80
CA SER A 602 2.60 8.52 -11.00
C SER A 602 3.24 8.40 -9.62
N VAL A 603 3.97 9.43 -9.21
CA VAL A 603 4.38 9.66 -7.83
C VAL A 603 3.79 11.00 -7.40
N SER A 604 2.68 10.98 -6.67
CA SER A 604 1.97 12.23 -6.35
C SER A 604 1.48 12.39 -4.92
N ASN A 605 1.51 13.62 -4.42
CA ASN A 605 0.97 13.97 -3.10
C ASN A 605 1.57 13.16 -1.94
N ASN A 606 2.79 12.63 -2.08
CA ASN A 606 3.47 11.88 -1.03
C ASN A 606 4.29 12.82 -0.14
N ILE A 607 4.62 12.36 1.07
CA ILE A 607 5.70 12.91 1.89
C ILE A 607 6.86 11.91 1.79
N LEU A 608 8.04 12.34 1.34
CA LEU A 608 9.24 11.51 1.26
C LEU A 608 10.36 12.17 2.04
N ASN A 609 11.21 11.42 2.73
CA ASN A 609 12.42 11.97 3.36
C ASN A 609 13.71 11.58 2.62
N GLU A 610 13.55 11.20 1.35
CA GLU A 610 14.59 11.05 0.34
C GLU A 610 13.96 11.15 -1.06
N GLY A 611 14.75 11.09 -2.13
CA GLY A 611 14.27 11.34 -3.49
C GLY A 611 13.56 10.22 -4.24
N VAL A 612 13.13 10.57 -5.46
CA VAL A 612 12.63 9.66 -6.50
C VAL A 612 13.71 9.48 -7.56
N GLY A 613 13.96 8.27 -8.01
CA GLY A 613 14.89 8.02 -9.10
C GLY A 613 14.24 7.22 -10.23
N VAL A 614 14.46 7.68 -11.46
CA VAL A 614 13.96 7.10 -12.70
C VAL A 614 15.16 6.65 -13.52
N PHE A 615 15.25 5.37 -13.85
CA PHE A 615 16.44 4.74 -14.43
C PHE A 615 16.10 3.95 -15.70
N ASN A 616 17.04 3.12 -16.16
CA ASN A 616 17.06 2.43 -17.44
C ASN A 616 15.70 1.87 -17.90
N GLY A 617 15.36 2.06 -19.18
CA GLY A 617 14.13 1.54 -19.80
C GLY A 617 12.81 2.17 -19.32
N THR A 618 12.88 3.32 -18.66
CA THR A 618 11.71 4.14 -18.29
C THR A 618 11.64 5.35 -19.23
N GLY A 619 10.49 5.64 -19.86
CA GLY A 619 10.36 6.88 -20.64
C GLY A 619 10.18 6.84 -22.18
N ASP A 620 9.82 5.72 -22.84
CA ASP A 620 9.68 5.70 -24.32
C ASP A 620 8.50 6.57 -24.83
N THR A 621 8.67 7.06 -26.07
CA THR A 621 8.09 8.15 -26.87
C THR A 621 6.55 8.27 -27.03
N GLY A 622 5.74 7.70 -26.13
CA GLY A 622 4.28 7.64 -26.23
C GLY A 622 3.50 8.88 -25.78
N ASP A 623 3.67 9.32 -24.53
CA ASP A 623 3.00 10.51 -23.96
C ASP A 623 3.61 10.85 -22.58
N ALA A 624 4.46 11.88 -22.48
CA ALA A 624 5.02 12.36 -21.20
C ALA A 624 3.94 12.82 -20.19
N ALA A 625 2.68 12.94 -20.64
CA ALA A 625 1.52 13.22 -19.80
C ALA A 625 1.19 12.10 -18.80
N ASP A 626 1.62 10.87 -19.09
CA ASP A 626 1.31 9.68 -18.27
C ASP A 626 2.46 9.31 -17.30
N GLN A 627 3.52 10.11 -17.27
CA GLN A 627 4.67 9.99 -16.36
C GLN A 627 4.74 11.23 -15.48
N VAL A 628 4.34 11.12 -14.22
CA VAL A 628 4.08 12.29 -13.38
C VAL A 628 4.79 12.17 -12.03
N ILE A 629 5.53 13.22 -11.66
CA ILE A 629 6.03 13.40 -10.29
C ILE A 629 5.54 14.75 -9.78
N ALA A 630 4.43 14.76 -9.02
CA ALA A 630 3.72 16.00 -8.74
C ALA A 630 3.15 16.13 -7.33
N GLY A 631 3.19 17.34 -6.76
CA GLY A 631 2.55 17.63 -5.48
C GLY A 631 3.21 16.96 -4.26
N ASN A 632 4.41 16.39 -4.41
CA ASN A 632 5.09 15.72 -3.30
C ASN A 632 5.75 16.74 -2.35
N THR A 633 5.92 16.34 -1.09
CA THR A 633 6.68 17.07 -0.08
C THR A 633 7.94 16.27 0.27
N PHE A 634 9.12 16.84 0.04
CA PHE A 634 10.39 16.22 0.41
C PHE A 634 10.89 16.82 1.73
N LEU A 635 11.09 15.98 2.75
CA LEU A 635 11.52 16.34 4.10
C LEU A 635 13.03 16.23 4.26
N ASP A 636 13.63 17.16 5.03
CA ASP A 636 14.96 17.10 5.67
C ASP A 636 15.93 16.09 5.04
N THR A 637 16.47 16.47 3.88
CA THR A 637 17.58 15.81 3.21
C THR A 637 18.91 16.06 3.94
N PHE A 638 18.95 16.09 5.27
CA PHE A 638 20.16 16.41 6.03
C PHE A 638 20.38 15.34 7.10
N ASP A 639 21.56 14.70 7.11
CA ASP A 639 21.94 13.86 8.23
C ASP A 639 22.59 14.75 9.33
N PRO A 640 21.89 15.01 10.45
CA PRO A 640 22.40 15.87 11.51
C PRO A 640 23.62 15.28 12.25
N ASN A 641 23.93 14.00 12.06
CA ASN A 641 25.07 13.34 12.69
C ASN A 641 26.35 13.42 11.87
N THR A 642 26.26 13.44 10.55
CA THR A 642 27.42 13.50 9.64
C THR A 642 27.68 14.90 9.12
N GLY A 643 26.66 15.77 9.09
CA GLY A 643 26.75 17.09 8.46
C GLY A 643 26.76 17.00 6.93
N GLU A 644 26.52 15.82 6.37
CA GLU A 644 26.35 15.62 4.93
C GLU A 644 24.87 15.77 4.57
N GLY A 645 24.57 16.61 3.59
CA GLY A 645 23.27 16.65 2.93
C GLY A 645 23.02 15.40 2.07
N ARG A 646 21.76 15.16 1.78
CA ARG A 646 21.17 14.02 1.07
C ARG A 646 20.65 14.57 -0.26
N TYR A 647 21.56 14.74 -1.20
CA TYR A 647 21.41 15.77 -2.24
C TYR A 647 20.47 15.44 -3.41
N ASP A 648 19.80 14.28 -3.42
CA ASP A 648 19.16 13.76 -4.63
C ASP A 648 17.64 13.71 -4.50
N THR A 649 16.93 14.80 -4.84
CA THR A 649 15.46 14.84 -4.77
C THR A 649 14.79 14.10 -5.92
N ILE A 650 15.20 14.34 -7.18
CA ILE A 650 14.69 13.62 -8.37
C ILE A 650 15.82 13.28 -9.35
N THR A 651 16.20 12.01 -9.45
CA THR A 651 17.25 11.54 -10.37
C THR A 651 16.65 10.95 -11.65
N LEU A 652 17.14 11.33 -12.83
CA LEU A 652 16.68 10.84 -14.14
C LEU A 652 17.87 10.26 -14.95
N GLN A 653 18.17 8.96 -14.86
CA GLN A 653 19.33 8.37 -15.53
C GLN A 653 19.01 7.80 -16.92
N GLY A 654 19.74 8.27 -17.95
CA GLY A 654 19.90 7.59 -19.24
C GLY A 654 21.16 6.70 -19.28
N GLU A 655 21.08 5.58 -20.01
CA GLU A 655 22.08 4.52 -20.31
C GLU A 655 23.47 4.51 -19.61
N VAL A 656 23.89 3.33 -19.11
CA VAL A 656 25.32 3.02 -18.83
C VAL A 656 25.98 2.38 -20.05
N VAL A 657 26.83 3.13 -20.75
CA VAL A 657 27.55 2.66 -21.94
C VAL A 657 28.67 1.67 -21.57
N ALA A 658 28.31 0.40 -21.36
CA ALA A 658 29.25 -0.73 -21.34
C ALA A 658 28.62 -2.11 -21.62
N THR A 659 27.28 -2.22 -21.63
CA THR A 659 26.58 -3.52 -21.67
C THR A 659 25.89 -3.85 -23.00
N GLY A 660 25.86 -2.92 -23.97
CA GLY A 660 25.34 -3.19 -25.32
C GLY A 660 23.81 -3.21 -25.44
N PHE A 661 23.12 -2.47 -24.58
CA PHE A 661 21.67 -2.28 -24.63
C PHE A 661 21.39 -0.84 -25.03
N ASN A 662 20.77 -0.67 -26.19
CA ASN A 662 20.61 0.60 -26.89
C ASN A 662 19.13 0.95 -26.91
N ILE A 663 18.71 1.89 -26.07
CA ILE A 663 17.40 2.55 -26.17
C ILE A 663 17.57 3.99 -25.68
N ASP A 664 17.33 4.94 -26.59
CA ASP A 664 17.39 6.38 -26.35
C ASP A 664 16.26 6.78 -25.38
N PRO A 665 16.53 7.30 -24.16
CA PRO A 665 15.50 7.94 -23.36
C PRO A 665 15.12 9.29 -23.98
N ILE A 666 13.88 9.41 -24.49
CA ILE A 666 13.40 10.63 -25.18
C ILE A 666 12.30 11.37 -24.37
N GLY A 667 11.68 10.74 -23.35
CA GLY A 667 10.64 11.38 -22.51
C GLY A 667 11.13 11.77 -21.12
N ASN A 668 11.02 13.05 -20.76
CA ASN A 668 11.15 13.48 -19.36
C ASN A 668 9.76 13.49 -18.70
N PRO A 669 9.62 13.05 -17.43
CA PRO A 669 8.33 13.07 -16.74
C PRO A 669 7.82 14.50 -16.52
N THR A 670 6.51 14.66 -16.37
CA THR A 670 5.92 15.91 -15.90
C THR A 670 6.22 16.10 -14.42
N ILE A 671 6.98 17.15 -14.07
CA ILE A 671 7.39 17.47 -12.69
C ILE A 671 6.77 18.81 -12.27
N THR A 672 5.79 18.81 -11.37
CA THR A 672 5.03 20.02 -11.02
C THR A 672 4.53 20.06 -9.58
N GLY A 673 4.49 21.23 -8.96
CA GLY A 673 3.87 21.45 -7.65
C GLY A 673 4.54 20.73 -6.46
N ASN A 674 5.77 20.24 -6.61
CA ASN A 674 6.52 19.62 -5.52
C ASN A 674 7.07 20.69 -4.56
N THR A 675 7.24 20.34 -3.28
CA THR A 675 7.70 21.25 -2.23
C THR A 675 8.85 20.65 -1.42
N LEU A 676 9.75 21.51 -0.97
CA LEU A 676 10.86 21.18 -0.07
C LEU A 676 10.54 21.76 1.32
N GLN A 677 10.51 20.92 2.36
CA GLN A 677 10.26 21.37 3.72
C GLN A 677 11.49 21.14 4.59
N GLY A 678 12.04 22.23 5.14
CA GLY A 678 13.21 22.20 6.04
C GLY A 678 14.58 22.23 5.35
N ASN A 679 14.60 22.30 4.01
CA ASN A 679 15.82 22.14 3.21
C ASN A 679 16.23 23.46 2.54
N GLU A 680 17.47 23.92 2.76
CA GLU A 680 18.10 25.05 2.03
C GLU A 680 18.73 24.62 0.69
N THR A 681 18.74 23.32 0.37
CA THR A 681 19.44 22.77 -0.80
C THR A 681 18.54 22.55 -2.03
N PRO A 682 19.13 22.63 -3.22
CA PRO A 682 18.43 22.51 -4.50
C PRO A 682 17.68 21.23 -4.85
N PHE A 683 16.73 21.40 -5.76
CA PHE A 683 16.16 20.33 -6.56
C PHE A 683 17.16 19.89 -7.65
N ILE A 684 17.81 18.74 -7.49
CA ILE A 684 18.80 18.27 -8.46
C ILE A 684 18.17 17.26 -9.42
N LEU A 685 18.02 17.64 -10.69
CA LEU A 685 17.81 16.72 -11.82
C LEU A 685 19.17 16.23 -12.32
N ARG A 686 19.47 14.94 -12.14
CA ARG A 686 20.72 14.33 -12.62
C ARG A 686 20.47 13.38 -13.77
N ASN A 687 21.24 13.54 -14.85
CA ASN A 687 21.36 12.54 -15.92
C ASN A 687 22.76 11.92 -15.93
N ALA A 688 22.81 10.59 -15.97
CA ALA A 688 24.05 9.80 -15.98
C ALA A 688 24.53 9.43 -17.40
N SER A 689 23.80 9.85 -18.44
CA SER A 689 24.16 9.64 -19.84
C SER A 689 25.36 10.50 -20.24
N ASP A 690 26.31 9.92 -20.96
CA ASP A 690 27.40 10.65 -21.61
C ASP A 690 26.97 11.31 -22.93
N ASP A 691 25.79 10.95 -23.47
CA ASP A 691 25.22 11.48 -24.72
C ASP A 691 24.37 12.74 -24.49
N PRO A 692 24.78 13.92 -25.02
CA PRO A 692 24.06 15.18 -24.96
C PRO A 692 22.60 15.15 -25.47
N ALA A 693 22.26 14.23 -26.39
CA ALA A 693 20.92 14.13 -26.95
C ALA A 693 19.87 13.63 -25.93
N ASN A 694 20.32 12.95 -24.87
CA ASN A 694 19.46 12.36 -23.85
C ASN A 694 19.20 13.30 -22.66
N PHE A 695 19.75 14.52 -22.68
CA PHE A 695 19.57 15.48 -21.60
C PHE A 695 18.24 16.24 -21.72
N PRO A 696 17.64 16.67 -20.59
CA PRO A 696 16.49 17.55 -20.63
C PRO A 696 16.81 18.84 -21.41
N SER A 697 15.89 19.26 -22.28
CA SER A 697 16.04 20.53 -23.01
C SER A 697 15.97 21.72 -22.05
N VAL A 698 16.60 22.84 -22.42
CA VAL A 698 16.54 24.10 -21.65
C VAL A 698 15.09 24.51 -21.35
N ALA A 699 14.20 24.42 -22.35
CA ALA A 699 12.79 24.77 -22.19
C ALA A 699 12.05 23.84 -21.22
N TYR A 700 12.41 22.55 -21.17
CA TYR A 700 11.85 21.62 -20.18
C TYR A 700 12.33 21.98 -18.77
N VAL A 701 13.61 22.30 -18.62
CA VAL A 701 14.16 22.72 -17.34
C VAL A 701 13.45 23.99 -16.87
N GLU A 702 13.39 25.03 -17.71
CA GLU A 702 12.69 26.30 -17.44
C GLU A 702 11.23 26.09 -17.02
N GLN A 703 10.48 25.21 -17.71
CA GLN A 703 9.10 24.90 -17.32
C GLN A 703 9.02 24.19 -15.96
N ALA A 704 9.92 23.25 -15.69
CA ALA A 704 9.99 22.59 -14.38
C ALA A 704 10.35 23.60 -13.27
N LEU A 705 11.14 24.64 -13.55
CA LEU A 705 11.41 25.73 -12.61
C LEU A 705 10.12 26.49 -12.27
N GLU A 706 9.38 26.89 -13.31
CA GLU A 706 8.14 27.67 -13.16
C GLU A 706 7.06 26.86 -12.42
N ASP A 707 7.00 25.56 -12.65
CA ASP A 707 5.98 24.69 -12.09
C ASP A 707 6.24 24.33 -10.61
N ASN A 708 7.43 24.60 -10.07
CA ASN A 708 7.83 24.27 -8.70
C ASN A 708 8.37 25.54 -7.99
N THR A 709 7.48 26.45 -7.58
CA THR A 709 7.82 27.85 -7.20
C THR A 709 8.30 28.08 -5.76
N THR A 710 8.91 27.11 -5.08
CA THR A 710 9.49 27.36 -3.76
C THR A 710 10.81 28.12 -3.90
N VAL A 711 11.06 29.10 -3.01
CA VAL A 711 12.16 30.09 -3.04
C VAL A 711 13.59 29.49 -3.01
N GLN A 712 13.75 28.16 -3.04
CA GLN A 712 14.99 27.44 -2.74
C GLN A 712 15.34 26.34 -3.78
N ASN A 713 14.97 26.54 -5.05
CA ASN A 713 15.24 25.55 -6.08
C ASN A 713 16.45 25.93 -6.95
N THR A 714 17.65 25.48 -6.61
CA THR A 714 18.84 25.57 -7.50
C THR A 714 18.91 24.36 -8.41
N TYR A 715 19.54 24.51 -9.58
CA TYR A 715 19.75 23.42 -10.54
C TYR A 715 21.22 23.50 -10.98
N ALA A 716 21.78 22.42 -11.53
CA ALA A 716 23.17 22.43 -11.99
C ALA A 716 23.26 21.79 -13.38
N TYR A 717 23.39 22.62 -14.41
CA TYR A 717 23.53 22.20 -15.79
C TYR A 717 24.65 22.97 -16.51
N VAL A 718 25.35 22.26 -17.38
CA VAL A 718 26.50 22.66 -18.22
C VAL A 718 26.08 22.79 -19.68
N LEU A 719 25.97 24.00 -20.21
CA LEU A 719 25.92 24.21 -21.65
C LEU A 719 27.28 23.91 -22.30
N THR A 720 27.32 22.99 -23.26
CA THR A 720 28.50 22.73 -24.10
C THR A 720 28.65 23.79 -25.16
N LYS A 721 29.85 23.86 -25.77
CA LYS A 721 30.16 24.72 -26.93
C LYS A 721 29.19 24.59 -28.12
N ASN A 722 28.40 23.51 -28.20
CA ASN A 722 27.44 23.29 -29.28
C ASN A 722 26.00 23.70 -28.92
N GLY A 723 25.75 24.18 -27.69
CA GLY A 723 24.41 24.53 -27.19
C GLY A 723 23.68 23.36 -26.52
N ASP A 724 24.32 22.20 -26.38
CA ASP A 724 23.74 21.04 -25.69
C ASP A 724 23.98 21.14 -24.17
N LEU A 725 22.98 20.83 -23.36
CA LEU A 725 23.05 20.84 -21.90
C LEU A 725 23.71 19.53 -21.37
N ARG A 726 24.54 19.60 -20.34
CA ARG A 726 25.32 18.52 -19.69
C ARG A 726 25.23 18.61 -18.18
N LEU A 727 25.58 17.56 -17.44
CA LEU A 727 25.71 17.61 -15.97
C LEU A 727 27.19 17.80 -15.59
N ALA A 728 27.49 18.45 -14.47
CA ALA A 728 28.84 18.40 -13.88
C ALA A 728 29.11 16.95 -13.41
N PRO A 729 30.13 16.25 -13.95
CA PRO A 729 30.36 14.84 -13.60
C PRO A 729 30.83 14.70 -12.15
N ARG A 730 30.33 13.67 -11.45
CA ARG A 730 30.98 13.12 -10.25
C ARG A 730 32.22 12.36 -10.71
N ASP A 731 33.39 12.55 -10.07
CA ASP A 731 34.68 11.90 -10.39
C ASP A 731 34.49 10.50 -10.99
N TYR A 732 34.83 10.38 -12.28
CA TYR A 732 35.15 9.08 -12.85
C TYR A 732 36.56 8.71 -12.40
N ASP A 733 36.67 8.09 -11.24
CA ASP A 733 37.94 7.59 -10.67
C ASP A 733 38.40 6.27 -11.37
N GLY A 734 38.24 6.21 -12.69
CA GLY A 734 38.79 5.17 -13.54
C GLY A 734 40.26 5.46 -13.87
N PRO A 735 41.13 4.45 -13.96
CA PRO A 735 42.57 4.67 -14.07
C PRO A 735 42.94 5.24 -15.45
N GLY A 736 43.07 6.57 -15.54
CA GLY A 736 43.78 7.28 -16.61
C GLY A 736 42.98 8.20 -17.54
N GLY A 737 41.78 8.66 -17.18
CA GLY A 737 41.04 9.66 -17.96
C GLY A 737 41.44 11.09 -17.61
N SER A 738 41.73 11.93 -18.61
CA SER A 738 41.82 13.38 -18.44
C SER A 738 40.40 13.95 -18.40
N PRO A 739 40.06 14.90 -17.52
CA PRO A 739 38.72 15.51 -17.50
C PRO A 739 38.46 16.24 -18.83
N PRO A 740 37.23 16.18 -19.39
CA PRO A 740 36.85 17.02 -20.51
C PRO A 740 36.84 18.50 -20.08
N SER A 741 37.46 19.34 -20.88
CA SER A 741 37.58 20.78 -20.70
C SER A 741 36.28 21.50 -21.08
N ASN A 742 35.89 22.48 -20.25
CA ASN A 742 34.84 23.50 -20.37
C ASN A 742 33.47 23.13 -19.79
N ASN A 743 33.12 23.77 -18.68
CA ASN A 743 31.87 23.62 -17.92
C ASN A 743 31.09 24.93 -17.79
N TYR A 744 29.78 24.81 -17.58
CA TYR A 744 28.83 25.90 -17.43
C TYR A 744 27.90 25.59 -16.25
N TYR A 745 27.41 26.60 -15.55
CA TYR A 745 26.59 26.40 -14.35
C TYR A 745 25.40 27.34 -14.41
N VAL A 746 24.17 26.85 -14.18
CA VAL A 746 22.95 27.68 -14.13
C VAL A 746 22.37 27.62 -12.73
N THR A 747 22.61 28.65 -11.92
CA THR A 747 22.07 28.71 -10.54
C THR A 747 20.99 29.80 -10.43
N ASN A 748 20.02 29.60 -9.54
CA ASN A 748 18.99 30.59 -9.20
C ASN A 748 19.43 31.56 -8.09
N SER A 749 20.61 31.31 -7.49
CA SER A 749 21.25 32.19 -6.53
C SER A 749 22.77 32.04 -6.60
N ILE A 750 23.45 33.14 -6.28
CA ILE A 750 24.89 33.21 -6.21
C ILE A 750 25.45 32.53 -4.95
N ASP A 751 24.66 32.45 -3.87
CA ASP A 751 24.98 31.64 -2.69
C ASP A 751 25.14 30.15 -3.04
N THR A 752 24.29 29.62 -3.92
CA THR A 752 24.42 28.21 -4.33
C THR A 752 25.60 27.99 -5.27
N LEU A 753 25.93 29.00 -6.09
CA LEU A 753 27.14 28.97 -6.90
C LEU A 753 28.38 28.91 -6.00
N ASN A 754 28.43 29.71 -4.95
CA ASN A 754 29.51 29.70 -3.97
C ASN A 754 29.61 28.36 -3.24
N LEU A 755 28.48 27.75 -2.87
CA LEU A 755 28.42 26.40 -2.29
C LEU A 755 28.93 25.31 -3.24
N ALA A 756 28.71 25.47 -4.56
CA ALA A 756 29.21 24.58 -5.61
C ALA A 756 30.71 24.72 -5.91
N LEU A 757 31.31 25.83 -5.49
CA LEU A 757 32.70 26.18 -5.77
C LEU A 757 33.60 26.17 -4.53
N ASP A 758 33.06 25.85 -3.34
CA ASP A 758 33.81 25.79 -2.09
C ASP A 758 34.85 24.65 -2.06
N ALA A 759 36.08 24.97 -1.63
CA ALA A 759 37.21 24.05 -1.54
C ALA A 759 37.41 23.46 -0.13
N GLU A 760 36.85 24.06 0.93
CA GLU A 760 36.80 23.47 2.27
C GLU A 760 35.44 22.76 2.43
N PRO A 761 35.40 21.43 2.58
CA PRO A 761 34.20 20.66 2.34
C PRO A 761 33.21 20.78 3.51
N ASP A 762 32.28 21.74 3.44
CA ASP A 762 30.96 21.55 4.02
C ASP A 762 30.12 20.80 2.99
N ALA A 763 30.46 19.51 2.83
CA ALA A 763 29.74 18.37 2.26
C ALA A 763 28.90 18.47 0.95
N VAL A 764 28.63 19.64 0.37
CA VAL A 764 27.51 19.81 -0.59
C VAL A 764 27.82 19.33 -2.01
N PHE A 765 29.08 19.36 -2.43
CA PHE A 765 29.51 18.84 -3.74
C PHE A 765 30.73 17.91 -3.68
N GLY A 766 31.00 17.33 -2.51
CA GLY A 766 31.96 16.23 -2.35
C GLY A 766 33.32 16.43 -3.05
N GLY A 767 34.08 17.47 -2.70
CA GLY A 767 35.49 17.60 -3.08
C GLY A 767 35.81 17.65 -4.57
N GLN A 768 34.83 17.99 -5.42
CA GLN A 768 34.94 17.88 -6.89
C GLN A 768 35.07 19.23 -7.59
N ARG A 769 36.19 19.93 -7.34
CA ARG A 769 36.94 20.69 -8.35
C ARG A 769 38.23 21.24 -7.74
N ILE A 770 39.35 21.01 -8.44
CA ILE A 770 40.68 21.52 -8.06
C ILE A 770 41.19 22.54 -9.11
N THR A 771 40.38 22.93 -10.10
CA THR A 771 40.76 23.90 -11.16
C THR A 771 39.54 24.31 -12.01
N GLN A 772 39.23 25.61 -12.06
CA GLN A 772 38.45 26.23 -13.15
C GLN A 772 39.41 26.52 -14.31
N GLU A 773 38.99 26.26 -15.56
CA GLU A 773 39.81 26.55 -16.75
C GLU A 773 39.37 27.91 -17.35
N GLU A 774 40.28 28.62 -18.04
CA GLU A 774 40.10 29.96 -18.66
C GLU A 774 38.90 30.09 -19.65
N THR A 775 38.07 29.06 -19.81
CA THR A 775 36.97 29.01 -20.79
C THR A 775 35.67 28.42 -20.23
N ASP A 776 35.59 28.25 -18.91
CA ASP A 776 34.32 27.97 -18.22
C ASP A 776 33.45 29.25 -18.24
N THR A 777 32.13 29.11 -18.27
CA THR A 777 31.22 30.28 -18.20
C THR A 777 30.13 29.97 -17.20
N VAL A 778 29.93 30.82 -16.20
CA VAL A 778 28.89 30.63 -15.19
C VAL A 778 27.72 31.54 -15.50
N VAL A 779 26.49 31.02 -15.49
CA VAL A 779 25.26 31.83 -15.56
C VAL A 779 24.46 31.79 -14.27
N VAL A 780 24.28 32.95 -13.66
CA VAL A 780 23.45 33.13 -12.48
C VAL A 780 22.17 33.86 -12.88
N GLN A 781 21.02 33.28 -12.57
CA GLN A 781 19.73 33.95 -12.59
C GLN A 781 19.40 34.39 -11.18
N SER A 782 19.46 35.68 -10.86
CA SER A 782 19.13 36.16 -9.52
C SER A 782 17.62 36.15 -9.28
N GLY A 783 17.20 35.63 -8.12
CA GLY A 783 15.85 35.77 -7.59
C GLY A 783 15.54 37.20 -7.12
N SER A 784 14.34 37.41 -6.55
CA SER A 784 13.81 38.73 -6.20
C SER A 784 14.42 39.40 -4.96
N GLU A 785 15.57 38.94 -4.47
CA GLU A 785 16.24 39.47 -3.28
C GLU A 785 17.64 39.97 -3.65
N ALA A 786 18.02 41.14 -3.14
CA ALA A 786 19.37 41.69 -3.28
C ALA A 786 20.38 40.73 -2.65
N VAL A 787 21.42 40.36 -3.40
CA VAL A 787 22.48 39.47 -2.91
C VAL A 787 23.76 40.27 -2.77
N ASP A 788 24.31 40.32 -1.55
CA ASP A 788 25.63 40.90 -1.24
C ASP A 788 26.60 39.73 -1.06
N SER A 789 27.31 39.33 -2.12
CA SER A 789 28.19 38.16 -2.07
C SER A 789 29.47 38.31 -2.88
N GLU A 790 30.57 37.80 -2.32
CA GLU A 790 31.89 37.71 -2.97
C GLU A 790 31.93 36.51 -3.94
N ILE A 791 32.57 36.66 -5.10
CA ILE A 791 32.52 35.71 -6.22
C ILE A 791 33.93 35.29 -6.63
N MET A 792 34.14 33.99 -6.82
CA MET A 792 35.45 33.38 -7.10
C MET A 792 35.52 32.72 -8.49
N VAL A 793 35.24 33.45 -9.58
CA VAL A 793 35.24 32.88 -10.94
C VAL A 793 35.96 33.74 -11.97
N ASP A 794 36.57 33.07 -12.95
CA ASP A 794 37.12 33.68 -14.16
C ASP A 794 36.09 33.45 -15.31
N ASN A 795 35.63 34.51 -15.98
CA ASN A 795 34.52 34.52 -16.97
C ASN A 795 33.09 34.23 -16.42
N LEU A 796 32.58 35.14 -15.58
CA LEU A 796 31.18 35.12 -15.11
C LEU A 796 30.25 35.79 -16.14
N THR A 797 29.11 35.17 -16.44
CA THR A 797 27.99 35.85 -17.10
C THR A 797 26.80 35.94 -16.14
N VAL A 798 26.32 37.13 -15.77
CA VAL A 798 25.17 37.27 -14.86
C VAL A 798 23.95 37.71 -15.62
N ARG A 799 22.85 36.95 -15.54
CA ARG A 799 21.58 37.31 -16.16
C ARG A 799 20.56 37.68 -15.08
N ALA A 800 20.48 38.97 -14.79
CA ALA A 800 19.54 39.51 -13.82
C ALA A 800 18.15 39.70 -14.47
N THR A 801 17.09 39.57 -13.66
CA THR A 801 15.69 39.74 -14.12
C THR A 801 15.15 41.12 -13.71
N GLU A 802 13.99 41.52 -14.23
CA GLU A 802 13.33 42.80 -13.86
C GLU A 802 13.01 42.94 -12.35
N ASN A 803 13.08 41.84 -11.58
CA ASN A 803 12.83 41.82 -10.15
C ASN A 803 14.11 41.83 -9.29
N SER A 804 15.29 41.87 -9.92
CA SER A 804 16.60 41.81 -9.27
C SER A 804 17.04 43.22 -8.81
N ALA A 805 16.21 43.89 -8.00
CA ALA A 805 16.50 45.26 -7.54
C ALA A 805 17.81 45.29 -6.75
N ASP A 806 18.79 46.07 -7.24
CA ASP A 806 20.11 46.31 -6.66
C ASP A 806 20.91 45.02 -6.40
N LEU A 807 21.31 44.29 -7.46
CA LEU A 807 22.22 43.14 -7.35
C LEU A 807 23.66 43.64 -7.17
N ASN A 808 24.33 43.24 -6.09
CA ASN A 808 25.72 43.63 -5.82
C ASN A 808 26.67 42.43 -6.01
N LEU A 809 27.64 42.57 -6.89
CA LEU A 809 28.64 41.55 -7.21
C LEU A 809 30.02 42.05 -6.78
N THR A 810 30.74 41.30 -5.95
CA THR A 810 32.13 41.64 -5.59
C THR A 810 33.08 40.53 -6.00
N LEU A 811 34.14 40.83 -6.75
CA LEU A 811 35.15 39.84 -7.10
C LEU A 811 36.09 39.57 -5.91
N ALA A 812 36.42 38.30 -5.71
CA ALA A 812 37.30 37.89 -4.61
C ALA A 812 38.79 38.15 -4.92
N ASP A 813 39.56 38.55 -3.89
CA ASP A 813 41.03 38.72 -3.98
C ASP A 813 41.80 37.39 -4.05
N THR A 814 41.19 36.29 -3.58
CA THR A 814 41.79 34.96 -3.51
C THR A 814 40.81 33.89 -3.99
N LEU A 815 41.32 32.93 -4.75
CA LEU A 815 40.61 31.71 -5.13
C LEU A 815 40.34 30.84 -3.90
N ALA A 816 39.36 29.94 -4.02
CA ALA A 816 38.93 29.03 -2.95
C ALA A 816 40.07 28.14 -2.38
N ASP A 817 41.11 27.86 -3.16
CA ASP A 817 42.30 27.09 -2.71
C ASP A 817 43.33 27.95 -1.94
N GLY A 818 43.00 29.22 -1.66
CA GLY A 818 43.85 30.20 -0.98
C GLY A 818 44.95 30.79 -1.87
N THR A 819 44.95 30.50 -3.18
CA THR A 819 45.87 31.12 -4.13
C THR A 819 45.29 32.42 -4.68
N THR A 820 46.16 33.36 -5.05
CA THR A 820 45.75 34.56 -5.77
C THR A 820 45.52 34.22 -7.24
N PRO A 821 44.41 34.65 -7.85
CA PRO A 821 44.19 34.53 -9.29
C PRO A 821 45.37 35.11 -10.09
N VAL A 822 45.73 34.47 -11.20
CA VAL A 822 46.90 34.83 -12.02
C VAL A 822 46.54 35.38 -13.40
N THR A 823 45.25 35.44 -13.74
CA THR A 823 44.67 35.88 -15.01
C THR A 823 43.71 37.06 -14.80
N VAL A 824 43.36 37.73 -15.90
CA VAL A 824 42.35 38.79 -15.93
C VAL A 824 40.99 38.16 -15.65
N GLN A 825 40.24 38.66 -14.66
CA GLN A 825 38.89 38.16 -14.39
C GLN A 825 37.88 38.91 -15.25
N THR A 826 37.06 38.16 -16.01
CA THR A 826 36.00 38.75 -16.83
C THR A 826 34.62 38.56 -16.19
N ILE A 827 33.83 39.63 -16.09
CA ILE A 827 32.40 39.61 -15.79
C ILE A 827 31.64 40.16 -16.99
N THR A 828 30.51 39.56 -17.34
CA THR A 828 29.59 40.06 -18.35
C THR A 828 28.16 40.00 -17.84
N LEU A 829 27.48 41.13 -17.77
CA LEU A 829 26.07 41.19 -17.42
C LEU A 829 25.25 41.00 -18.70
N ALA A 830 24.25 40.12 -18.66
CA ALA A 830 23.39 39.78 -19.78
C ALA A 830 21.95 40.20 -19.49
N ASP A 831 21.29 40.72 -20.52
CA ASP A 831 19.87 41.05 -20.48
C ASP A 831 18.97 39.81 -20.28
N TYR A 832 17.89 39.98 -19.53
CA TYR A 832 16.81 38.99 -19.50
C TYR A 832 16.12 38.87 -20.87
N ALA A 833 15.93 39.97 -21.57
CA ALA A 833 15.49 40.03 -22.96
C ALA A 833 16.08 41.31 -23.58
N PRO A 834 16.24 41.41 -24.91
CA PRO A 834 16.89 42.58 -25.52
C PRO A 834 16.30 43.91 -25.01
N GLY A 835 17.13 44.75 -24.36
CA GLY A 835 16.74 46.04 -23.78
C GLY A 835 16.03 45.96 -22.42
N MET A 836 16.13 44.83 -21.73
CA MET A 836 15.56 44.57 -20.40
C MET A 836 16.67 44.12 -19.43
N GLY A 837 17.76 44.89 -19.38
CA GLY A 837 18.82 44.77 -18.38
C GLY A 837 18.35 45.21 -17.00
N ALA A 838 18.94 44.63 -15.95
CA ALA A 838 18.71 45.08 -14.57
C ALA A 838 19.84 45.99 -14.11
N ASP A 839 19.56 46.89 -13.18
CA ASP A 839 20.55 47.73 -12.52
C ASP A 839 21.41 46.84 -11.59
N VAL A 840 22.72 46.75 -11.85
CA VAL A 840 23.66 45.88 -11.12
C VAL A 840 24.89 46.70 -10.70
N ASP A 841 25.30 46.55 -9.44
CA ASP A 841 26.54 47.09 -8.93
C ASP A 841 27.61 45.98 -8.97
N VAL A 842 28.71 46.21 -9.69
CA VAL A 842 29.87 45.32 -9.73
C VAL A 842 31.06 46.04 -9.11
N THR A 843 31.71 45.37 -8.16
CA THR A 843 32.98 45.79 -7.56
C THR A 843 34.05 44.76 -7.92
N GLY A 844 35.07 45.21 -8.67
CA GLY A 844 36.25 44.43 -9.00
C GLY A 844 37.16 44.18 -7.79
N ASN A 845 38.36 43.67 -8.05
CA ASN A 845 39.35 43.34 -7.03
C ASN A 845 40.71 43.94 -7.38
N GLY A 846 41.73 43.73 -6.54
CA GLY A 846 43.07 44.31 -6.76
C GLY A 846 43.87 43.78 -7.98
N LEU A 847 43.22 43.19 -8.99
CA LEU A 847 43.82 42.62 -10.21
C LEU A 847 43.18 43.26 -11.45
N ALA A 848 43.83 43.12 -12.61
CA ALA A 848 43.22 43.52 -13.88
C ALA A 848 41.90 42.77 -14.14
N ASN A 849 40.81 43.50 -14.30
CA ASN A 849 39.44 43.01 -14.48
C ASN A 849 38.89 43.46 -15.84
N THR A 850 37.96 42.70 -16.40
CA THR A 850 37.16 43.09 -17.57
C THR A 850 35.69 42.97 -17.20
N ILE A 851 35.01 44.10 -17.02
CA ILE A 851 33.63 44.15 -16.54
C ILE A 851 32.75 44.74 -17.64
N ASN A 852 31.85 43.92 -18.19
CA ASN A 852 30.89 44.35 -19.20
C ASN A 852 29.48 44.41 -18.58
N GLY A 853 28.83 45.56 -18.66
CA GLY A 853 27.47 45.84 -18.20
C GLY A 853 26.38 45.28 -19.11
N ASN A 854 25.12 45.52 -18.79
CA ASN A 854 23.94 45.11 -19.56
C ASN A 854 23.21 46.35 -20.12
N SER A 855 21.91 46.28 -20.43
CA SER A 855 21.14 47.47 -20.87
C SER A 855 20.46 48.27 -19.73
N GLY A 856 20.79 47.98 -18.47
CA GLY A 856 20.30 48.68 -17.27
C GLY A 856 21.33 49.68 -16.73
N GLN A 857 20.96 50.49 -15.73
CA GLN A 857 21.89 51.47 -15.12
C GLN A 857 22.81 50.76 -14.14
N ASN A 858 24.05 50.52 -14.52
CA ASN A 858 25.03 49.74 -13.79
C ASN A 858 26.03 50.63 -13.04
N GLN A 859 26.52 50.18 -11.87
CA GLN A 859 27.68 50.77 -11.21
C GLN A 859 28.84 49.78 -11.30
N LEU A 860 29.79 50.02 -12.20
CA LEU A 860 30.96 49.18 -12.42
C LEU A 860 32.16 49.87 -11.77
N SER A 861 32.66 49.32 -10.68
CA SER A 861 33.70 49.93 -9.84
C SER A 861 34.85 48.97 -9.57
N ASP A 862 36.03 49.50 -9.28
CA ASP A 862 37.19 48.70 -8.87
C ASP A 862 37.98 49.36 -7.72
N GLU A 863 38.78 48.55 -7.02
CA GLU A 863 39.79 48.97 -6.06
C GLU A 863 41.16 49.20 -6.73
N GLY A 864 41.56 48.40 -7.73
CA GLY A 864 42.73 48.71 -8.58
C GLY A 864 43.26 47.56 -9.44
N GLY A 865 43.90 47.86 -10.56
CA GLY A 865 44.21 46.89 -11.60
C GLY A 865 44.80 47.59 -12.81
N ASP A 866 44.65 47.00 -13.99
CA ASP A 866 44.63 47.76 -15.24
C ASP A 866 43.35 47.27 -15.92
N ASP A 867 42.24 47.96 -15.69
CA ASP A 867 40.89 47.41 -15.84
C ASP A 867 40.23 47.83 -17.16
N THR A 868 39.26 47.05 -17.61
CA THR A 868 38.44 47.36 -18.79
C THR A 868 36.96 47.33 -18.42
N LEU A 869 36.29 48.47 -18.45
CA LEU A 869 34.91 48.66 -18.05
C LEU A 869 34.06 49.03 -19.28
N THR A 870 32.99 48.28 -19.55
CA THR A 870 32.05 48.57 -20.64
C THR A 870 30.67 48.72 -20.02
N GLY A 871 30.01 49.87 -20.16
CA GLY A 871 28.64 50.06 -19.65
C GLY A 871 27.60 49.29 -20.47
N ASN A 872 27.74 49.33 -21.80
CA ASN A 872 26.68 49.03 -22.76
C ASN A 872 25.54 50.05 -22.60
N GLY A 873 24.26 49.64 -22.52
CA GLY A 873 23.17 50.62 -22.52
C GLY A 873 22.73 51.00 -21.11
N GLY A 874 22.25 52.22 -20.91
CA GLY A 874 21.84 52.70 -19.59
C GLY A 874 22.53 54.02 -19.23
N ASP A 875 22.32 54.52 -18.02
CA ASP A 875 23.13 55.63 -17.49
C ASP A 875 24.07 55.01 -16.44
N ASP A 876 25.30 54.68 -16.83
CA ASP A 876 26.22 53.88 -16.02
C ASP A 876 27.22 54.72 -15.20
N ALA A 877 27.79 54.11 -14.16
CA ALA A 877 28.89 54.67 -13.40
C ALA A 877 30.11 53.74 -13.48
N LEU A 878 31.16 54.19 -14.17
CA LEU A 878 32.39 53.44 -14.45
C LEU A 878 33.55 54.01 -13.60
N ASP A 879 33.92 53.32 -12.51
CA ASP A 879 35.01 53.71 -11.62
C ASP A 879 36.20 52.77 -11.76
N GLY A 880 37.26 53.20 -12.47
CA GLY A 880 38.46 52.39 -12.72
C GLY A 880 39.34 52.17 -11.48
N GLY A 881 39.18 52.98 -10.43
CA GLY A 881 39.98 52.81 -9.21
C GLY A 881 41.46 53.22 -9.38
N GLU A 882 42.38 52.38 -8.88
CA GLU A 882 43.84 52.61 -8.94
C GLU A 882 44.47 51.76 -10.06
N GLY A 883 44.94 52.38 -11.14
CA GLY A 883 45.52 51.61 -12.23
C GLY A 883 45.74 52.42 -13.49
N PHE A 884 45.90 51.72 -14.61
CA PHE A 884 45.65 52.30 -15.94
C PHE A 884 44.40 51.66 -16.52
N ASP A 885 43.28 52.38 -16.45
CA ASP A 885 41.97 51.80 -16.68
C ASP A 885 41.35 52.31 -17.98
N THR A 886 40.59 51.44 -18.64
CA THR A 886 39.95 51.69 -19.93
C THR A 886 38.43 51.60 -19.79
N ALA A 887 37.71 52.65 -20.16
CA ALA A 887 36.27 52.58 -20.42
C ALA A 887 36.03 52.38 -21.91
N VAL A 888 35.18 51.43 -22.30
CA VAL A 888 34.91 51.07 -23.70
C VAL A 888 33.50 51.52 -24.09
N PHE A 889 33.40 52.16 -25.24
CA PHE A 889 32.16 52.65 -25.85
C PHE A 889 32.01 52.09 -27.26
N SER A 890 30.78 51.89 -27.70
CA SER A 890 30.47 51.08 -28.89
C SER A 890 30.46 51.84 -30.22
N GLY A 891 30.46 53.18 -30.20
CA GLY A 891 30.41 54.05 -31.38
C GLY A 891 31.70 54.82 -31.72
N GLU A 892 31.62 55.73 -32.70
CA GLU A 892 32.72 56.64 -33.06
C GLU A 892 32.84 57.79 -32.03
N GLN A 893 34.06 58.27 -31.73
CA GLN A 893 34.28 59.33 -30.72
C GLN A 893 33.47 60.62 -31.01
N ALA A 894 33.13 60.88 -32.27
CA ALA A 894 32.39 62.05 -32.71
C ALA A 894 30.95 62.11 -32.20
N ASP A 895 30.38 60.97 -31.81
CA ASP A 895 29.00 60.86 -31.35
C ASP A 895 28.86 61.20 -29.85
N TYR A 896 29.98 61.25 -29.13
CA TYR A 896 30.00 61.49 -27.69
C TYR A 896 30.43 62.91 -27.30
N ASP A 897 29.67 63.54 -26.39
CA ASP A 897 30.10 64.75 -25.70
C ASP A 897 30.90 64.39 -24.43
N ILE A 898 32.23 64.53 -24.50
CA ILE A 898 33.13 64.19 -23.39
C ILE A 898 33.42 65.42 -22.53
N ALA A 899 33.01 65.39 -21.25
CA ALA A 899 33.38 66.38 -20.24
C ALA A 899 34.40 65.79 -19.24
N ALA A 900 35.63 65.57 -19.70
CA ALA A 900 36.70 64.90 -18.96
C ALA A 900 36.96 65.42 -17.53
N ALA A 901 36.80 66.73 -17.28
CA ALA A 901 36.98 67.31 -15.95
C ALA A 901 35.81 67.05 -14.99
N ALA A 902 34.62 66.78 -15.53
CA ALA A 902 33.44 66.41 -14.76
C ALA A 902 33.29 64.90 -14.61
N GLY A 903 34.07 64.10 -15.36
CA GLY A 903 33.93 62.64 -15.39
C GLY A 903 32.60 62.21 -15.99
N THR A 904 32.13 62.89 -17.04
CA THR A 904 30.86 62.55 -17.69
C THR A 904 31.06 62.44 -19.19
N ILE A 905 30.40 61.46 -19.79
CA ILE A 905 30.27 61.28 -21.22
C ILE A 905 28.77 61.16 -21.54
N THR A 906 28.37 61.54 -22.73
CA THR A 906 26.96 61.44 -23.13
C THR A 906 26.94 61.13 -24.61
N ASP A 907 26.32 60.02 -24.96
CA ASP A 907 26.01 59.70 -26.34
C ASP A 907 24.97 60.71 -26.87
N ASN A 908 25.30 61.37 -27.98
CA ASN A 908 24.42 62.32 -28.66
C ASN A 908 23.96 61.83 -30.02
N ASP A 909 24.24 60.58 -30.40
CA ASP A 909 23.61 60.06 -31.60
C ASP A 909 22.09 60.03 -31.43
N THR A 910 21.42 60.66 -32.38
CA THR A 910 19.96 60.73 -32.43
C THR A 910 19.41 60.17 -33.74
N ASP A 911 20.28 59.67 -34.63
CA ASP A 911 19.92 59.20 -35.97
C ASP A 911 19.66 57.70 -36.04
N THR A 912 18.50 57.30 -35.50
CA THR A 912 17.93 55.94 -35.64
C THR A 912 17.66 55.44 -37.07
N THR A 913 18.14 56.10 -38.14
CA THR A 913 17.71 55.85 -39.54
C THR A 913 18.76 55.44 -40.56
N ASP A 914 20.06 55.45 -40.27
CA ASP A 914 21.09 55.07 -41.25
C ASP A 914 21.52 53.59 -41.19
N GLY A 915 21.17 52.88 -40.11
CA GLY A 915 21.39 51.44 -39.96
C GLY A 915 22.73 51.08 -39.33
N ASP A 916 23.48 52.07 -38.84
CA ASP A 916 24.50 51.89 -37.81
C ASP A 916 23.75 52.04 -36.47
N ASP A 917 23.19 50.94 -35.97
CA ASP A 917 22.54 50.84 -34.65
C ASP A 917 23.62 50.35 -33.69
N ASP A 918 24.51 51.27 -33.26
CA ASP A 918 25.60 51.02 -32.32
C ASP A 918 25.12 50.86 -30.88
N GLY A 919 23.92 51.33 -30.56
CA GLY A 919 23.26 51.12 -29.28
C GLY A 919 23.43 52.35 -28.38
N ASP A 920 22.32 52.78 -27.78
CA ASP A 920 22.28 53.94 -26.86
C ASP A 920 23.13 53.60 -25.62
N ASP A 921 24.42 53.96 -25.65
CA ASP A 921 25.34 53.86 -24.51
C ASP A 921 24.93 54.84 -23.38
N GLY A 922 23.95 55.73 -23.64
CA GLY A 922 23.32 56.59 -22.67
C GLY A 922 24.22 57.68 -22.06
N GLN A 923 23.91 58.09 -20.83
CA GLN A 923 24.65 59.13 -20.11
C GLN A 923 25.49 58.54 -18.98
N ASP A 924 26.74 58.20 -19.31
CA ASP A 924 27.65 57.62 -18.33
C ASP A 924 28.47 58.63 -17.54
N THR A 925 28.82 58.21 -16.34
CA THR A 925 29.81 58.84 -15.49
C THR A 925 31.04 57.95 -15.39
N PHE A 926 32.22 58.57 -15.41
CA PHE A 926 33.47 57.85 -15.20
C PHE A 926 34.37 58.55 -14.19
N SER A 927 35.04 57.76 -13.36
CA SER A 927 36.11 58.20 -12.45
C SER A 927 37.23 57.18 -12.44
N GLY A 928 38.45 57.62 -12.10
CA GLY A 928 39.60 56.71 -12.09
C GLY A 928 40.07 56.22 -13.47
N VAL A 929 39.33 56.46 -14.56
CA VAL A 929 39.66 55.99 -15.93
C VAL A 929 40.67 56.90 -16.65
N GLU A 930 41.69 56.29 -17.27
CA GLU A 930 42.73 56.97 -18.05
C GLU A 930 42.56 56.87 -19.57
N LYS A 931 41.84 55.86 -20.06
CA LYS A 931 41.55 55.66 -21.48
C LYS A 931 40.04 55.52 -21.73
N LEU A 932 39.50 56.30 -22.66
CA LEU A 932 38.20 56.06 -23.26
C LEU A 932 38.45 55.47 -24.66
N ASP A 933 37.97 54.26 -24.89
CA ASP A 933 38.14 53.46 -26.11
C ASP A 933 36.88 53.58 -26.97
N PHE A 934 37.05 53.96 -28.24
CA PHE A 934 35.97 54.11 -29.23
C PHE A 934 36.36 53.38 -30.51
N ASP A 935 35.39 53.17 -31.42
CA ASP A 935 35.60 52.38 -32.64
C ASP A 935 36.62 52.99 -33.62
N ASP A 936 36.83 54.32 -33.59
CA ASP A 936 37.69 55.05 -34.52
C ASP A 936 38.98 55.63 -33.90
N GLN A 937 38.93 56.25 -32.72
CA GLN A 937 40.06 56.89 -32.06
C GLN A 937 39.93 56.93 -30.53
N ASP A 938 41.05 56.84 -29.81
CA ASP A 938 41.06 56.81 -28.34
C ASP A 938 41.11 58.24 -27.73
N VAL A 939 40.54 58.40 -26.53
CA VAL A 939 40.69 59.61 -25.71
C VAL A 939 41.38 59.27 -24.39
N PHE A 940 42.58 59.82 -24.18
CA PHE A 940 43.34 59.65 -22.94
C PHE A 940 43.07 60.80 -21.98
N ILE A 941 42.92 60.49 -20.70
CA ILE A 941 42.74 61.47 -19.61
C ILE A 941 43.97 61.45 -18.72
N VAL A 942 44.57 62.61 -18.49
CA VAL A 942 45.78 62.75 -17.68
C VAL A 942 45.48 63.66 -16.49
N LYS A 943 45.52 63.11 -15.27
CA LYS A 943 45.33 63.84 -14.00
C LYS A 943 46.66 64.25 -13.36
N GLU A 944 46.61 65.20 -12.42
CA GLU A 944 47.81 65.68 -11.73
C GLU A 944 48.47 64.55 -10.93
N GLY A 945 49.66 64.13 -11.36
CA GLY A 945 50.38 62.97 -10.80
C GLY A 945 50.85 62.02 -11.89
N ASP A 946 50.11 61.94 -13.00
CA ASP A 946 50.41 61.10 -14.15
C ASP A 946 51.36 61.78 -15.14
N SER A 947 51.87 61.00 -16.10
CA SER A 947 52.78 61.49 -17.12
C SER A 947 52.04 61.74 -18.43
N ILE A 948 52.07 63.00 -18.88
CA ILE A 948 51.65 63.39 -20.22
C ILE A 948 52.50 62.65 -21.26
N GLN A 949 53.80 62.44 -21.00
CA GLN A 949 54.63 61.65 -21.91
C GLN A 949 54.16 60.20 -22.02
N ALA A 950 53.72 59.58 -20.94
CA ALA A 950 53.19 58.22 -20.98
C ALA A 950 51.92 58.14 -21.84
N ALA A 951 50.99 59.09 -21.70
CA ALA A 951 49.80 59.16 -22.55
C ALA A 951 50.16 59.34 -24.04
N VAL A 952 51.12 60.21 -24.36
CA VAL A 952 51.64 60.37 -25.74
C VAL A 952 52.27 59.06 -26.25
N ASP A 953 53.02 58.36 -25.40
CA ASP A 953 53.66 57.09 -25.74
C ASP A 953 52.65 55.95 -25.91
N ALA A 954 51.47 56.03 -25.27
CA ALA A 954 50.35 55.09 -25.42
C ALA A 954 49.48 55.36 -26.66
N ALA A 955 49.18 56.63 -26.93
CA ALA A 955 48.30 57.06 -28.04
C ALA A 955 48.74 56.58 -29.44
N GLN A 956 47.82 56.47 -30.37
CA GLN A 956 48.03 56.28 -31.80
C GLN A 956 47.96 57.61 -32.55
N ASP A 957 48.25 57.59 -33.85
CA ASP A 957 48.04 58.77 -34.71
C ASP A 957 46.52 58.97 -34.90
N GLY A 958 45.98 60.10 -34.47
CA GLY A 958 44.55 60.45 -34.48
C GLY A 958 44.01 60.79 -33.09
N ASP A 959 44.54 60.15 -32.05
CA ASP A 959 43.98 60.20 -30.69
C ASP A 959 44.02 61.57 -30.03
N THR A 960 43.15 61.74 -29.05
CA THR A 960 43.04 62.96 -28.24
C THR A 960 43.52 62.70 -26.81
N ILE A 961 44.25 63.66 -26.22
CA ILE A 961 44.76 63.59 -24.85
C ILE A 961 44.25 64.80 -24.06
N HIS A 962 43.32 64.58 -23.14
CA HIS A 962 42.80 65.57 -22.20
C HIS A 962 43.67 65.61 -20.95
N VAL A 963 44.40 66.70 -20.77
CA VAL A 963 45.21 66.94 -19.58
C VAL A 963 44.43 67.84 -18.64
N LEU A 964 44.08 67.32 -17.46
CA LEU A 964 43.34 68.05 -16.44
C LEU A 964 44.22 69.13 -15.80
N ALA A 965 43.61 70.02 -15.00
CA ALA A 965 44.33 71.12 -14.37
C ALA A 965 45.34 70.56 -13.34
N GLY A 966 46.55 71.11 -13.29
CA GLY A 966 47.62 70.60 -12.44
C GLY A 966 49.01 71.03 -12.88
N THR A 967 50.03 70.74 -12.07
CA THR A 967 51.44 71.00 -12.41
C THR A 967 52.17 69.70 -12.78
N TYR A 968 52.48 69.54 -14.05
CA TYR A 968 53.14 68.37 -14.64
C TYR A 968 54.65 68.60 -14.75
N ASN A 969 55.40 67.95 -13.86
CA ASN A 969 56.85 68.13 -13.71
C ASN A 969 57.66 67.24 -14.65
N GLU A 970 57.44 67.41 -15.95
CA GLU A 970 58.09 66.61 -16.98
C GLU A 970 58.39 67.43 -18.24
N SER A 971 59.20 66.84 -19.13
CA SER A 971 59.40 67.33 -20.49
C SER A 971 58.63 66.41 -21.44
N VAL A 972 57.73 66.97 -22.25
CA VAL A 972 56.85 66.18 -23.14
C VAL A 972 57.38 66.23 -24.57
N ASN A 973 57.63 65.08 -25.17
CA ASN A 973 58.04 64.90 -26.55
C ASN A 973 56.91 64.22 -27.35
N VAL A 974 56.15 65.03 -28.08
CA VAL A 974 55.02 64.62 -28.91
C VAL A 974 55.52 64.13 -30.27
N ASN A 975 55.63 62.82 -30.45
CA ASN A 975 56.20 62.16 -31.63
C ASN A 975 55.18 61.39 -32.47
N LYS A 976 53.89 61.55 -32.17
CA LYS A 976 52.73 61.01 -32.90
C LYS A 976 51.75 62.13 -33.25
N ASP A 977 50.92 61.93 -34.25
CA ASP A 977 49.88 62.89 -34.66
C ASP A 977 48.71 62.85 -33.66
N VAL A 978 48.81 63.61 -32.57
CA VAL A 978 47.82 63.60 -31.48
C VAL A 978 47.32 65.01 -31.16
N THR A 979 46.11 65.09 -30.60
CA THR A 979 45.51 66.33 -30.12
C THR A 979 45.61 66.43 -28.60
N LEU A 980 46.51 67.26 -28.08
CA LEU A 980 46.63 67.53 -26.65
C LEU A 980 45.76 68.73 -26.27
N ILE A 981 44.85 68.55 -25.32
CA ILE A 981 43.94 69.57 -24.80
C ILE A 981 44.17 69.72 -23.30
N GLY A 982 44.69 70.87 -22.86
CA GLY A 982 44.82 71.22 -21.46
C GLY A 982 43.50 71.71 -20.87
N ALA A 983 43.46 71.89 -19.56
CA ALA A 983 42.27 72.31 -18.80
C ALA A 983 41.62 73.62 -19.28
N GLN A 984 42.36 74.44 -20.03
CA GLN A 984 41.88 75.69 -20.61
C GLN A 984 41.83 75.64 -22.15
N GLY A 985 41.63 74.44 -22.73
CA GLY A 985 41.37 74.22 -24.14
C GLY A 985 40.19 75.06 -24.62
N GLY A 986 40.30 75.65 -25.82
CA GLY A 986 39.30 76.59 -26.34
C GLY A 986 39.21 77.96 -25.64
N VAL A 987 39.84 78.16 -24.47
CA VAL A 987 39.81 79.42 -23.71
C VAL A 987 41.00 80.29 -24.05
N ASP A 988 40.77 81.42 -24.74
CA ASP A 988 41.81 82.38 -25.18
C ASP A 988 42.91 82.60 -24.14
N GLY A 989 44.15 82.23 -24.49
CA GLY A 989 45.35 82.32 -23.66
C GLY A 989 45.69 83.74 -23.16
N ARG A 990 45.04 84.78 -23.68
CA ARG A 990 45.20 86.18 -23.21
C ARG A 990 44.26 86.53 -22.06
N ASN A 991 43.31 85.65 -21.72
CA ASN A 991 42.38 85.89 -20.64
C ASN A 991 43.13 85.80 -19.30
N ALA A 992 43.26 86.91 -18.59
CA ALA A 992 43.96 86.96 -17.29
C ALA A 992 43.16 86.30 -16.13
N ALA A 993 41.95 85.82 -16.40
CA ALA A 993 41.08 85.09 -15.48
C ALA A 993 40.80 83.67 -16.00
N ARG A 994 41.77 83.07 -16.69
CA ARG A 994 41.77 81.61 -16.93
C ARG A 994 41.79 80.93 -15.57
N GLY A 995 41.00 79.86 -15.44
CA GLY A 995 40.85 79.11 -14.20
C GLY A 995 42.13 78.35 -13.88
N ASP A 996 41.98 77.17 -13.31
CA ASP A 996 43.12 76.29 -13.06
C ASP A 996 43.69 75.78 -14.41
N GLU A 997 45.01 75.77 -14.55
CA GLU A 997 45.74 75.49 -15.80
C GLU A 997 46.39 74.11 -15.77
N SER A 998 46.63 73.54 -16.95
CA SER A 998 47.54 72.40 -17.12
C SER A 998 48.95 72.93 -17.38
N THR A 999 49.77 72.99 -16.34
CA THR A 999 51.08 73.63 -16.36
C THR A 999 52.21 72.61 -16.56
N ILE A 1000 52.94 72.69 -17.68
CA ILE A 1000 54.10 71.83 -17.99
C ILE A 1000 55.40 72.56 -17.62
N THR A 1001 56.21 71.99 -16.73
CA THR A 1001 57.39 72.69 -16.15
C THR A 1001 58.75 72.27 -16.74
N GLY A 1002 58.83 71.21 -17.55
CA GLY A 1002 60.05 70.83 -18.29
C GLY A 1002 60.09 71.34 -19.74
N GLY A 1003 58.94 71.65 -20.32
CA GLY A 1003 58.80 72.13 -21.71
C GLY A 1003 58.21 71.06 -22.63
N VAL A 1004 57.91 71.43 -23.87
CA VAL A 1004 57.24 70.59 -24.87
C VAL A 1004 58.03 70.58 -26.18
N ARG A 1005 58.27 69.41 -26.75
CA ARG A 1005 58.84 69.21 -28.08
C ARG A 1005 57.81 68.51 -28.97
N ILE A 1006 57.43 69.17 -30.06
CA ILE A 1006 56.57 68.59 -31.09
C ILE A 1006 57.44 68.09 -32.23
N ALA A 1007 57.48 66.79 -32.42
CA ALA A 1007 58.33 66.10 -33.40
C ALA A 1007 57.55 65.46 -34.56
N ALA A 1008 56.26 65.12 -34.37
CA ALA A 1008 55.37 64.64 -35.42
C ALA A 1008 54.66 65.79 -36.16
N ALA A 1009 54.19 65.49 -37.36
CA ALA A 1009 53.30 66.39 -38.10
C ALA A 1009 51.87 66.28 -37.55
N GLY A 1010 51.05 67.30 -37.79
CA GLY A 1010 49.61 67.28 -37.46
C GLY A 1010 49.23 67.55 -36.00
N VAL A 1011 50.19 67.46 -35.07
CA VAL A 1011 49.98 67.68 -33.63
C VAL A 1011 49.24 68.96 -33.30
N THR A 1012 48.19 68.86 -32.49
CA THR A 1012 47.49 70.00 -31.91
C THR A 1012 47.80 70.12 -30.42
N LEU A 1013 48.09 71.34 -29.96
CA LEU A 1013 48.28 71.69 -28.56
C LEU A 1013 47.36 72.87 -28.22
N ASP A 1014 46.35 72.62 -27.39
CA ASP A 1014 45.36 73.61 -26.98
C ASP A 1014 45.35 73.81 -25.47
N GLY A 1015 45.44 75.05 -24.98
CA GLY A 1015 45.01 75.35 -23.62
C GLY A 1015 45.97 75.05 -22.48
N PHE A 1016 47.30 74.99 -22.73
CA PHE A 1016 48.31 74.73 -21.70
C PHE A 1016 49.00 76.00 -21.16
N GLU A 1017 49.62 75.89 -19.99
CA GLU A 1017 50.68 76.82 -19.55
C GLU A 1017 52.04 76.10 -19.60
N ILE A 1018 53.04 76.66 -20.28
CA ILE A 1018 54.37 76.07 -20.35
C ILE A 1018 55.37 77.01 -19.67
N THR A 1019 55.93 76.57 -18.55
CA THR A 1019 56.84 77.40 -17.73
C THR A 1019 58.29 76.93 -17.78
N GLY A 1020 58.53 75.72 -18.30
CA GLY A 1020 59.82 75.05 -18.40
C GLY A 1020 60.72 75.48 -19.55
N SER A 1021 61.97 75.03 -19.54
CA SER A 1021 62.91 75.27 -20.65
C SER A 1021 63.93 74.14 -20.91
N ASP A 1022 63.62 72.91 -20.49
CA ASP A 1022 64.57 71.81 -20.36
C ASP A 1022 64.88 71.05 -21.67
N PHE A 1023 64.24 71.38 -22.80
CA PHE A 1023 64.64 70.80 -24.09
C PHE A 1023 65.93 71.42 -24.65
N LEU A 1024 67.05 70.72 -24.48
CA LEU A 1024 68.31 71.02 -25.18
C LEU A 1024 68.26 70.49 -26.62
N SER A 1025 68.12 71.37 -27.61
CA SER A 1025 68.29 70.97 -29.01
C SER A 1025 69.76 70.61 -29.33
N LEU A 1026 69.99 69.62 -30.19
CA LEU A 1026 71.30 69.14 -30.65
C LEU A 1026 72.15 70.17 -31.44
N SER A 1027 71.84 71.47 -31.42
CA SER A 1027 72.73 72.50 -32.02
C SER A 1027 72.56 73.96 -31.54
N LEU A 1028 71.73 74.24 -30.53
CA LEU A 1028 71.60 75.59 -29.94
C LEU A 1028 71.65 75.48 -28.41
N ASP A 1029 72.68 76.08 -27.78
CA ASP A 1029 72.84 76.28 -26.32
C ASP A 1029 71.77 77.25 -25.73
N ARG A 1030 70.49 77.09 -26.11
CA ARG A 1030 69.40 77.96 -25.67
C ARG A 1030 68.28 77.08 -25.07
N PRO A 1031 67.96 77.24 -23.79
CA PRO A 1031 66.76 76.65 -23.19
C PRO A 1031 65.53 77.10 -23.98
N THR A 1032 64.65 76.17 -24.38
CA THR A 1032 63.39 76.45 -25.10
C THR A 1032 62.24 75.76 -24.40
N GLY A 1033 61.19 76.52 -24.04
CA GLY A 1033 59.99 75.96 -23.42
C GLY A 1033 59.08 75.20 -24.39
N LEU A 1034 58.95 75.68 -25.63
CA LEU A 1034 58.25 74.97 -26.71
C LEU A 1034 59.15 74.87 -27.95
N LEU A 1035 59.41 73.66 -28.43
CA LEU A 1035 60.20 73.36 -29.63
C LEU A 1035 59.32 72.66 -30.68
N ILE A 1036 59.06 73.33 -31.79
CA ILE A 1036 58.27 72.78 -32.90
C ILE A 1036 59.23 72.30 -34.01
N GLY A 1037 59.24 71.00 -34.25
CA GLY A 1037 60.08 70.33 -35.24
C GLY A 1037 59.29 69.55 -36.31
N GLY A 1038 58.01 69.27 -36.09
CA GLY A 1038 57.11 68.68 -37.09
C GLY A 1038 56.37 69.73 -37.92
N ASP A 1039 55.89 69.31 -39.10
CA ASP A 1039 55.11 70.16 -40.01
C ASP A 1039 53.64 70.26 -39.53
N ASP A 1040 52.94 71.35 -39.85
CA ASP A 1040 51.51 71.52 -39.59
C ASP A 1040 51.05 71.45 -38.11
N ALA A 1041 51.94 71.67 -37.15
CA ALA A 1041 51.57 71.75 -35.73
C ALA A 1041 50.67 72.96 -35.42
N THR A 1042 49.56 72.72 -34.71
CA THR A 1042 48.59 73.75 -34.31
C THR A 1042 48.74 74.08 -32.82
N ILE A 1043 49.21 75.29 -32.49
CA ILE A 1043 49.32 75.75 -31.10
C ILE A 1043 48.30 76.85 -30.86
N VAL A 1044 47.31 76.57 -30.01
CA VAL A 1044 46.21 77.47 -29.71
C VAL A 1044 46.03 77.59 -28.21
N ASN A 1045 45.55 78.76 -27.79
CA ASN A 1045 45.23 79.09 -26.41
C ASN A 1045 46.31 78.71 -25.37
N THR A 1046 47.58 78.63 -25.76
CA THR A 1046 48.68 78.19 -24.88
C THR A 1046 49.46 79.40 -24.38
N VAL A 1047 49.77 79.44 -23.08
CA VAL A 1047 50.61 80.45 -22.43
C VAL A 1047 52.06 79.93 -22.37
N LEU A 1048 53.02 80.75 -22.80
CA LEU A 1048 54.45 80.42 -22.95
C LEU A 1048 55.36 81.36 -22.17
#